data_AF-A0A7W1U075-F1
#
_entry.id   AF-A0A7W1U075-F1
#
_cell.length_a   1.000
_cell.length_b   1.000
_cell.length_c   1.000
_cell.angle_alpha   90.00
_cell.angle_beta   90.00
_cell.angle_gamma   90.00
#
_symmetry.space_group_name_H-M   'P 1'
#
loop_
_entity.id
_entity.type
_entity.pdbx_description
1 polymer ?
#
loop_
_entity_poly.entity_id
_entity_poly.type
_entity_poly.pdbx_seq_one_letter_code
_entity_poly.pdbx_strand_id
1 'polypeptide(L)'
;MRILLTILFFSLFSLKSYAVELPTSVQPIYQNVHVIHGTLQEAEEDSEVIPEYYQMGMNEVAKTSIFIQNTEDSRLGKVKSLKTSQGKLISSYIYSKGYTDTFNALNYKTRYEYSENNITAIRQYDVQQQLYRSELLFWNEKNQLTSQAFANHTQTLFTCRTFTYDDFDNIIVDTLHGNLSGACAAPLLLDETGQPVQNGIEQYSKTYKYTYRKDAEPLLKIASEDNGLVIHYAYDLSSSKITAKYISDADSIRIRHFYFYDSNGFLTKTVIDNGKNWDINDLHGVSEQYTTLSKLSKGSKGQPVVESVEELFYNFSSLKEIVLKRTFLVYSSNDQLLQKEIFDGEGKRSEALYFAYDSKGNLISIIDHHGNVTKYSYHFDGKHASFQPAKEEHSSVFSYRFDTQDHLISSLETATDGTTKLNSYLYDQLGNRTSSIDSLGNETLCEYDAFGRLATIRYPRLSDTRDGPKSPVEERSYDILNRIVKVTDTLGKTTTTRYNARGKQIEICHSDKTKELFRYALDGTLAESIGQNKTRTVYTTDFLGRVTRKESFDSSGKAKTVSTMKYKGFHIDAETHSETSDVVDANLVNTLYGLYGKLSAFASQLSSILKSYSFEESIANNPDELMLQMCGKPYLVLSGYYVDNMDAGVFGTGEFGNHVRVTAINGVLNIRKECIETIETLSSTHGGINIHYVFYPTEGWAIDIFKAAIAKWGYVSPQVKLLAHTWRRLIQDMGGSDGGGTIIHYAHSIGGTNTSLALELMSPAERKMIHVVTVGTATVLPNQGFGSVVNYISKRDGVSRVVTFVSSVFNPPANAETPVYVGSHLDGLPIIDHLMTGETYRRVMAMLGESFLRSYGPNAPVP
;
A
#
# COMPACT_ATOMS: atom_id res chain seq x y z
N MET A 1 -22.65 -25.74 7.42
CA MET A 1 -22.87 -24.36 7.95
C MET A 1 -21.61 -23.49 8.01
N ARG A 2 -20.40 -24.04 8.29
CA ARG A 2 -19.14 -23.27 8.32
C ARG A 2 -18.51 -22.92 6.96
N ILE A 3 -18.92 -23.56 5.85
CA ILE A 3 -18.30 -23.34 4.53
C ILE A 3 -19.08 -22.30 3.69
N LEU A 4 -20.36 -22.06 3.96
CA LEU A 4 -21.13 -20.96 3.35
C LEU A 4 -20.85 -19.59 4.00
N LEU A 5 -20.30 -19.58 5.21
CA LEU A 5 -19.66 -18.39 5.78
C LEU A 5 -18.37 -18.05 5.02
N THR A 6 -17.67 -19.01 4.40
CA THR A 6 -16.43 -18.75 3.66
C THR A 6 -16.67 -18.13 2.28
N ILE A 7 -17.81 -18.41 1.63
CA ILE A 7 -18.10 -17.89 0.27
C ILE A 7 -18.73 -16.48 0.32
N LEU A 8 -19.45 -16.12 1.39
CA LEU A 8 -19.86 -14.74 1.67
C LEU A 8 -18.72 -13.85 2.21
N PHE A 9 -17.58 -14.44 2.60
CA PHE A 9 -16.40 -13.72 3.09
C PHE A 9 -15.49 -13.17 1.98
N PHE A 10 -15.68 -13.56 0.71
CA PHE A 10 -14.76 -13.19 -0.39
C PHE A 10 -15.12 -11.90 -1.15
N SER A 11 -16.27 -11.26 -0.88
CA SER A 11 -16.66 -10.00 -1.54
C SER A 11 -16.65 -8.75 -0.64
N LEU A 12 -16.19 -8.85 0.62
CA LEU A 12 -16.23 -7.76 1.61
C LEU A 12 -14.88 -7.30 2.18
N PHE A 13 -13.74 -7.74 1.65
CA PHE A 13 -12.42 -7.27 2.11
C PHE A 13 -11.67 -6.47 1.02
N SER A 14 -11.93 -5.17 1.00
CA SER A 14 -10.96 -4.14 0.59
C SER A 14 -10.91 -3.05 1.65
N LEU A 15 -10.61 -3.43 2.90
CA LEU A 15 -10.19 -2.52 3.95
C LEU A 15 -9.07 -3.20 4.72
N LYS A 16 -7.88 -2.59 4.70
CA LYS A 16 -6.74 -2.95 5.56
C LYS A 16 -7.18 -2.86 7.02
N SER A 17 -7.35 -3.99 7.69
CA SER A 17 -7.60 -4.05 9.13
C SER A 17 -6.29 -4.36 9.87
N TYR A 18 -5.84 -3.40 10.68
CA TYR A 18 -4.93 -3.64 11.79
C TYR A 18 -5.64 -4.58 12.78
N ALA A 19 -5.09 -5.78 12.99
CA ALA A 19 -5.58 -6.70 14.00
C ALA A 19 -5.26 -6.12 15.39
N VAL A 20 -6.30 -5.72 16.13
CA VAL A 20 -6.19 -5.49 17.58
C VAL A 20 -6.17 -6.87 18.23
N GLU A 21 -4.98 -7.40 18.48
CA GLU A 21 -4.80 -8.50 19.44
C GLU A 21 -5.24 -7.99 20.83
N LEU A 22 -6.38 -8.51 21.30
CA LEU A 22 -6.70 -8.54 22.72
C LEU A 22 -5.76 -9.58 23.36
N PRO A 23 -5.13 -9.28 24.52
CA PRO A 23 -4.28 -10.25 25.19
C PRO A 23 -5.18 -11.34 25.79
N THR A 24 -5.39 -12.42 25.06
CA THR A 24 -5.65 -13.72 25.68
C THR A 24 -4.34 -14.15 26.31
N SER A 25 -4.40 -14.48 27.60
CA SER A 25 -3.34 -15.13 28.40
C SER A 25 -2.29 -15.85 27.55
N VAL A 26 -1.05 -15.36 27.61
CA VAL A 26 0.12 -16.07 27.06
C VAL A 26 0.41 -17.25 28.00
N GLN A 27 -0.37 -18.31 27.85
CA GLN A 27 -0.07 -19.65 28.32
C GLN A 27 0.52 -20.42 27.13
N PRO A 28 1.56 -21.25 27.33
CA PRO A 28 2.09 -22.08 26.25
C PRO A 28 0.97 -22.94 25.65
N ILE A 29 0.80 -22.84 24.33
CA ILE A 29 -0.13 -23.67 23.55
C ILE A 29 0.41 -25.11 23.55
N TYR A 30 0.23 -25.84 24.66
CA TYR A 30 0.37 -27.29 24.77
C TYR A 30 -0.67 -27.82 25.74
N GLN A 31 -1.95 -27.61 25.42
CA GLN A 31 -3.06 -28.43 25.91
C GLN A 31 -4.27 -28.13 25.02
N ASN A 32 -4.26 -28.64 23.79
CA ASN A 32 -5.46 -28.79 22.97
C ASN A 32 -5.35 -30.06 22.14
N VAL A 33 -5.47 -31.20 22.83
CA VAL A 33 -6.17 -32.33 22.24
C VAL A 33 -7.62 -31.86 22.11
N HIS A 34 -7.99 -31.37 20.93
CA HIS A 34 -9.40 -31.10 20.65
C HIS A 34 -10.13 -32.45 20.56
N VAL A 35 -10.61 -32.91 21.72
CA VAL A 35 -11.85 -33.66 21.80
C VAL A 35 -12.95 -32.68 21.42
N ILE A 36 -13.50 -32.87 20.22
CA ILE A 36 -14.68 -32.11 19.78
C ILE A 36 -15.86 -32.64 20.60
N HIS A 37 -16.26 -31.88 21.62
CA HIS A 37 -17.59 -31.99 22.22
C HIS A 37 -18.41 -30.77 21.80
N GLY A 38 -19.08 -30.92 20.65
CA GLY A 38 -20.16 -30.05 20.21
C GLY A 38 -21.44 -30.86 20.19
N THR A 39 -22.31 -30.60 21.16
CA THR A 39 -23.75 -30.93 21.22
C THR A 39 -24.25 -31.97 20.22
N LEU A 40 -24.26 -33.22 20.67
CA LEU A 40 -25.09 -34.30 20.14
C LEU A 40 -26.57 -33.90 20.29
N GLN A 41 -27.23 -33.62 19.17
CA GLN A 41 -28.63 -33.96 19.02
C GLN A 41 -28.84 -34.51 17.60
N GLU A 42 -28.83 -35.84 17.57
CA GLU A 42 -29.40 -36.74 16.56
C GLU A 42 -29.04 -36.44 15.09
N ALA A 43 -27.83 -36.85 14.70
CA ALA A 43 -27.53 -37.28 13.34
C ALA A 43 -26.96 -38.70 13.40
N GLU A 44 -27.56 -39.59 12.62
CA GLU A 44 -27.51 -41.05 12.68
C GLU A 44 -26.12 -41.66 12.38
N GLU A 45 -25.72 -42.60 13.25
CA GLU A 45 -25.02 -43.89 13.08
C GLU A 45 -23.76 -44.11 12.22
N ASP A 46 -23.26 -43.18 11.40
CA ASP A 46 -22.18 -43.51 10.43
C ASP A 46 -20.81 -42.85 10.65
N SER A 47 -20.52 -42.37 11.87
CA SER A 47 -19.24 -41.70 12.18
C SER A 47 -18.71 -41.92 13.60
N GLU A 48 -19.06 -43.03 14.24
CA GLU A 48 -18.51 -43.37 15.56
C GLU A 48 -17.03 -43.80 15.47
N VAL A 49 -16.20 -43.29 16.39
CA VAL A 49 -14.78 -43.67 16.51
C VAL A 49 -14.67 -44.80 17.53
N ILE A 50 -14.25 -45.97 17.05
CA ILE A 50 -14.11 -47.19 17.85
C ILE A 50 -12.64 -47.39 18.24
N PRO A 51 -12.31 -47.36 19.55
CA PRO A 51 -10.98 -47.70 20.03
C PRO A 51 -10.77 -49.20 20.17
N GLU A 52 -9.61 -49.70 19.72
CA GLU A 52 -9.11 -51.03 20.05
C GLU A 52 -8.00 -50.91 21.09
N TYR A 53 -7.97 -51.84 22.04
CA TYR A 53 -7.02 -51.81 23.15
C TYR A 53 -6.00 -52.96 23.07
N TYR A 54 -4.84 -52.75 23.69
CA TYR A 54 -3.87 -53.82 23.95
C TYR A 54 -4.44 -54.84 24.94
N GLN A 55 -4.28 -56.13 24.62
CA GLN A 55 -4.74 -57.27 25.42
C GLN A 55 -3.60 -58.26 25.66
N MET A 56 -3.78 -59.19 26.60
CA MET A 56 -2.88 -60.34 26.78
C MET A 56 -2.79 -61.15 25.47
N GLY A 57 -1.61 -61.64 25.13
CA GLY A 57 -1.36 -62.42 23.91
C GLY A 57 -0.94 -61.55 22.72
N MET A 58 -1.34 -61.97 21.51
CA MET A 58 -0.90 -61.34 20.26
C MET A 58 -1.70 -60.08 19.94
N ASN A 59 -1.00 -58.99 19.62
CA ASN A 59 -1.58 -57.72 19.18
C ASN A 59 -0.94 -57.30 17.86
N GLU A 60 -1.75 -57.00 16.85
CA GLU A 60 -1.29 -56.46 15.57
C GLU A 60 -1.42 -54.94 15.55
N VAL A 61 -0.31 -54.22 15.34
CA VAL A 61 -0.27 -52.75 15.34
C VAL A 61 0.69 -52.26 14.26
N ALA A 62 0.24 -51.38 13.36
CA ALA A 62 1.06 -50.80 12.30
C ALA A 62 1.90 -51.84 11.51
N LYS A 63 1.29 -52.98 11.17
CA LYS A 63 1.92 -54.15 10.49
C LYS A 63 3.04 -54.83 11.29
N THR A 64 3.03 -54.65 12.62
CA THR A 64 3.95 -55.30 13.55
C THR A 64 3.17 -56.16 14.53
N SER A 65 3.61 -57.40 14.71
CA SER A 65 3.08 -58.32 15.72
C SER A 65 3.77 -58.07 17.07
N ILE A 66 2.98 -57.80 18.11
CA ILE A 66 3.43 -57.52 19.46
C ILE A 66 2.80 -58.55 20.41
N PHE A 67 3.63 -59.36 21.07
CA PHE A 67 3.16 -60.35 22.04
C PHE A 67 3.31 -59.84 23.48
N ILE A 68 2.22 -59.84 24.25
CA ILE A 68 2.21 -59.50 25.68
C ILE A 68 1.95 -60.77 26.49
N GLN A 69 2.86 -61.13 27.39
CA GLN A 69 2.75 -62.31 28.28
C GLN A 69 2.61 -61.97 29.76
N ASN A 70 2.99 -60.76 30.16
CA ASN A 70 2.95 -60.31 31.55
C ASN A 70 1.71 -59.42 31.78
N THR A 71 0.95 -59.71 32.84
CA THR A 71 -0.20 -58.91 33.28
C THR A 71 0.17 -57.51 33.78
N GLU A 72 1.45 -57.27 34.10
CA GLU A 72 1.97 -55.95 34.51
C GLU A 72 2.54 -55.13 33.34
N ASP A 73 2.37 -55.57 32.08
CA ASP A 73 2.84 -54.80 30.93
C ASP A 73 2.09 -53.46 30.83
N SER A 74 2.85 -52.35 30.87
CA SER A 74 2.35 -50.97 30.85
C SER A 74 1.50 -50.58 29.63
N ARG A 75 1.41 -51.45 28.62
CA ARG A 75 0.58 -51.27 27.43
C ARG A 75 -0.84 -51.77 27.61
N LEU A 76 -1.08 -52.73 28.50
CA LEU A 76 -2.41 -53.31 28.70
C LEU A 76 -3.44 -52.22 29.02
N GLY A 77 -4.59 -52.26 28.34
CA GLY A 77 -5.65 -51.26 28.49
C GLY A 77 -5.37 -49.92 27.80
N LYS A 78 -4.21 -49.71 27.16
CA LYS A 78 -3.98 -48.55 26.28
C LYS A 78 -4.56 -48.80 24.89
N VAL A 79 -5.02 -47.73 24.25
CA VAL A 79 -5.51 -47.75 22.87
C VAL A 79 -4.37 -48.12 21.93
N LYS A 80 -4.52 -49.19 21.16
CA LYS A 80 -3.58 -49.63 20.13
C LYS A 80 -3.96 -49.14 18.74
N SER A 81 -5.26 -48.95 18.46
CA SER A 81 -5.74 -48.39 17.21
C SER A 81 -7.08 -47.67 17.40
N LEU A 82 -7.34 -46.66 16.55
CA LEU A 82 -8.64 -46.02 16.40
C LEU A 82 -9.16 -46.34 15.00
N LYS A 83 -10.42 -46.74 14.90
CA LYS A 83 -11.10 -47.06 13.64
C LYS A 83 -12.45 -46.36 13.56
N THR A 84 -12.97 -46.19 12.35
CA THR A 84 -14.39 -45.84 12.18
C THR A 84 -15.27 -47.04 12.51
N SER A 85 -16.58 -46.81 12.71
CA SER A 85 -17.60 -47.87 12.80
C SER A 85 -17.55 -48.87 11.64
N GLN A 86 -17.11 -48.43 10.47
CA GLN A 86 -16.93 -49.25 9.26
C GLN A 86 -15.56 -49.97 9.19
N GLY A 87 -14.75 -49.90 10.25
CA GLY A 87 -13.46 -50.58 10.35
C GLY A 87 -12.28 -49.91 9.65
N LYS A 88 -12.46 -48.69 9.11
CA LYS A 88 -11.37 -47.91 8.46
C LYS A 88 -10.41 -47.39 9.53
N LEU A 89 -9.11 -47.67 9.37
CA LEU A 89 -8.08 -47.19 10.30
C LEU A 89 -7.99 -45.66 10.28
N ILE A 90 -7.96 -45.05 11.47
CA ILE A 90 -7.72 -43.61 11.68
C ILE A 90 -6.28 -43.41 12.16
N SER A 91 -5.88 -44.17 13.18
CA SER A 91 -4.53 -44.12 13.73
C SER A 91 -4.17 -45.39 14.52
N SER A 92 -2.89 -45.62 14.75
CA SER A 92 -2.40 -46.71 15.62
C SER A 92 -1.18 -46.28 16.43
N TYR A 93 -0.94 -46.98 17.55
CA TYR A 93 -0.04 -46.54 18.61
C TYR A 93 0.81 -47.70 19.12
N ILE A 94 2.14 -47.55 19.07
CA ILE A 94 3.11 -48.46 19.67
C ILE A 94 3.78 -47.73 20.84
N TYR A 95 3.56 -48.21 22.06
CA TYR A 95 4.17 -47.65 23.26
C TYR A 95 5.44 -48.40 23.64
N SER A 96 6.47 -47.64 24.00
CA SER A 96 7.76 -48.14 24.49
C SER A 96 8.20 -47.34 25.71
N LYS A 97 9.23 -47.80 26.41
CA LYS A 97 9.83 -47.02 27.50
C LYS A 97 10.45 -45.73 26.93
N GLY A 98 9.94 -44.57 27.34
CA GLY A 98 10.44 -43.25 26.97
C GLY A 98 9.98 -42.72 25.60
N TYR A 99 9.14 -43.45 24.86
CA TYR A 99 8.55 -42.92 23.62
C TYR A 99 7.26 -43.62 23.20
N THR A 100 6.50 -42.99 22.31
CA THR A 100 5.33 -43.58 21.64
C THR A 100 5.38 -43.28 20.15
N ASP A 101 5.33 -44.33 19.35
CA ASP A 101 5.21 -44.25 17.90
C ASP A 101 3.73 -44.23 17.53
N THR A 102 3.32 -43.19 16.84
CA THR A 102 1.97 -43.02 16.31
C THR A 102 2.02 -43.16 14.80
N PHE A 103 0.99 -43.77 14.23
CA PHE A 103 0.85 -43.94 12.79
C PHE A 103 -0.53 -43.43 12.39
N ASN A 104 -0.60 -42.58 11.37
CA ASN A 104 -1.89 -42.12 10.82
C ASN A 104 -2.53 -43.20 9.93
N ALA A 105 -3.70 -42.89 9.34
CA ALA A 105 -4.43 -43.82 8.47
C ALA A 105 -3.61 -44.35 7.27
N LEU A 106 -2.67 -43.54 6.75
CA LEU A 106 -1.75 -43.91 5.67
C LEU A 106 -0.45 -44.55 6.18
N ASN A 107 -0.37 -44.84 7.48
CA ASN A 107 0.77 -45.46 8.16
C ASN A 107 2.05 -44.59 8.20
N TYR A 108 1.91 -43.26 8.11
CA TYR A 108 3.02 -42.33 8.32
C TYR A 108 3.29 -42.15 9.82
N LYS A 109 4.57 -42.22 10.19
CA LYS A 109 5.02 -42.33 11.58
C LYS A 109 5.37 -40.96 12.18
N THR A 110 4.85 -40.71 13.39
CA THR A 110 5.34 -39.66 14.30
C THR A 110 5.70 -40.27 15.65
N ARG A 111 6.92 -40.04 16.11
CA ARG A 111 7.41 -40.46 17.43
C ARG A 111 7.35 -39.31 18.42
N TYR A 112 6.76 -39.56 19.58
CA TYR A 112 6.80 -38.67 20.73
C TYR A 112 7.76 -39.28 21.75
N GLU A 113 8.89 -38.63 21.99
CA GLU A 113 9.88 -38.99 23.03
C GLU A 113 9.57 -38.18 24.29
N TYR A 114 9.67 -38.80 25.45
CA TYR A 114 9.31 -38.17 26.72
C TYR A 114 10.16 -38.67 27.90
N SER A 115 10.36 -37.80 28.87
CA SER A 115 10.78 -38.14 30.23
C SER A 115 9.57 -38.57 31.07
N GLU A 116 9.72 -38.71 32.39
CA GLU A 116 8.59 -39.07 33.26
C GLU A 116 7.40 -38.11 33.15
N ASN A 117 7.66 -36.81 32.99
CA ASN A 117 6.61 -35.78 33.04
C ASN A 117 6.46 -34.97 31.75
N ASN A 118 7.47 -34.94 30.87
CA ASN A 118 7.51 -33.99 29.76
C ASN A 118 7.88 -34.66 28.42
N ILE A 119 7.27 -34.20 27.33
CA ILE A 119 7.71 -34.54 25.97
C ILE A 119 9.06 -33.86 25.72
N THR A 120 10.08 -34.61 25.33
CA THR A 120 11.43 -34.11 25.07
C THR A 120 11.72 -33.98 23.57
N ALA A 121 11.04 -34.75 22.71
CA ALA A 121 11.10 -34.56 21.28
C ALA A 121 9.85 -35.06 20.54
N ILE A 122 9.56 -34.44 19.40
CA ILE A 122 8.59 -34.93 18.42
C ILE A 122 9.33 -35.15 17.10
N ARG A 123 9.34 -36.39 16.61
CA ARG A 123 10.05 -36.78 15.37
C ARG A 123 9.08 -37.25 14.32
N GLN A 124 9.11 -36.61 13.16
CA GLN A 124 8.28 -36.96 12.02
C GLN A 124 9.12 -37.70 10.99
N TYR A 125 8.57 -38.78 10.43
CA TYR A 125 9.26 -39.63 9.47
C TYR A 125 8.54 -39.61 8.11
N ASP A 126 9.31 -39.73 7.04
CA ASP A 126 8.78 -39.81 5.68
C ASP A 126 8.23 -41.20 5.33
N VAL A 127 7.80 -41.38 4.07
CA VAL A 127 7.23 -42.65 3.60
C VAL A 127 8.24 -43.80 3.59
N GLN A 128 9.55 -43.51 3.59
CA GLN A 128 10.65 -44.48 3.70
C GLN A 128 11.10 -44.69 5.15
N GLN A 129 10.37 -44.18 6.14
CA GLN A 129 10.71 -44.23 7.56
C GLN A 129 12.05 -43.54 7.89
N GLN A 130 12.49 -42.60 7.06
CA GLN A 130 13.64 -41.73 7.37
C GLN A 130 13.16 -40.54 8.18
N LEU A 131 13.98 -40.12 9.15
CA LEU A 131 13.69 -38.93 9.95
C LEU A 131 13.60 -37.72 9.00
N TYR A 132 12.53 -36.95 9.08
CA TYR A 132 12.34 -35.75 8.27
C TYR A 132 12.60 -34.47 9.08
N ARG A 133 11.98 -34.41 10.27
CA ARG A 133 12.01 -33.27 11.18
C ARG A 133 12.06 -33.76 12.62
N SER A 134 12.82 -33.06 13.45
CA SER A 134 12.75 -33.14 14.91
C SER A 134 12.33 -31.80 15.49
N GLU A 135 11.37 -31.82 16.40
CA GLU A 135 11.11 -30.76 17.36
C GLU A 135 11.71 -31.19 18.70
N LEU A 136 12.58 -30.38 19.28
CA LEU A 136 13.28 -30.64 20.53
C LEU A 136 12.73 -29.71 21.60
N LEU A 137 12.36 -30.26 22.76
CA LEU A 137 11.78 -29.53 23.88
C LEU A 137 12.63 -29.74 25.13
N PHE A 138 13.09 -28.63 25.71
CA PHE A 138 13.95 -28.63 26.90
C PHE A 138 13.20 -28.03 28.07
N TRP A 139 13.31 -28.67 29.23
CA TRP A 139 12.54 -28.36 30.41
C TRP A 139 13.48 -28.18 31.61
N ASN A 140 13.16 -27.24 32.49
CA ASN A 140 13.88 -27.09 33.76
C ASN A 140 13.32 -28.01 34.86
N GLU A 141 13.93 -27.95 36.04
CA GLU A 141 13.53 -28.73 37.22
C GLU A 141 12.11 -28.41 37.74
N LYS A 142 11.54 -27.26 37.34
CA LYS A 142 10.15 -26.86 37.66
C LYS A 142 9.13 -27.33 36.62
N ASN A 143 9.52 -28.15 35.63
CA ASN A 143 8.70 -28.55 34.48
C ASN A 143 8.24 -27.37 33.61
N GLN A 144 9.03 -26.29 33.55
CA GLN A 144 8.78 -25.19 32.61
C GLN A 144 9.60 -25.42 31.33
N LEU A 145 8.98 -25.17 30.17
CA LEU A 145 9.65 -25.28 28.87
C LEU A 145 10.66 -24.12 28.73
N THR A 146 11.95 -24.39 28.73
CA THR A 146 13.00 -23.36 28.62
C THR A 146 13.41 -23.10 27.19
N SER A 147 13.38 -24.12 26.32
CA SER A 147 13.75 -24.01 24.91
C SER A 147 12.95 -24.94 24.02
N GLN A 148 12.62 -24.48 22.82
CA GLN A 148 12.01 -25.25 21.75
C GLN A 148 12.80 -25.04 20.46
N ALA A 149 13.29 -26.11 19.83
CA ALA A 149 14.08 -26.00 18.61
C ALA A 149 13.64 -26.97 17.51
N PHE A 150 13.87 -26.58 16.25
CA PHE A 150 13.55 -27.42 15.10
C PHE A 150 14.81 -27.80 14.31
N ALA A 151 14.95 -29.09 14.06
CA ALA A 151 16.06 -29.66 13.31
C ALA A 151 15.58 -30.50 12.12
N ASN A 152 16.40 -30.54 11.07
CA ASN A 152 16.17 -31.41 9.93
C ASN A 152 16.65 -32.86 10.18
N HIS A 153 16.57 -33.70 9.15
CA HIS A 153 17.06 -35.07 9.17
C HIS A 153 18.55 -35.23 9.51
N THR A 154 19.38 -34.22 9.24
CA THR A 154 20.82 -34.19 9.60
C THR A 154 21.08 -33.57 10.98
N GLN A 155 20.03 -33.33 11.79
CA GLN A 155 20.09 -32.64 13.09
C GLN A 155 20.61 -31.18 13.00
N THR A 156 20.60 -30.58 11.81
CA THR A 156 20.91 -29.17 11.64
C THR A 156 19.72 -28.33 12.11
N LEU A 157 19.97 -27.45 13.07
CA LEU A 157 18.97 -26.57 13.67
C LEU A 157 18.64 -25.39 12.76
N PHE A 158 17.36 -25.04 12.69
CA PHE A 158 16.86 -23.93 11.87
C PHE A 158 16.42 -22.73 12.71
N THR A 159 15.78 -23.00 13.84
CA THR A 159 15.25 -21.98 14.75
C THR A 159 15.17 -22.56 16.16
N CYS A 160 15.39 -21.70 17.16
CA CYS A 160 15.20 -22.01 18.57
C CYS A 160 14.44 -20.85 19.22
N ARG A 161 13.48 -21.16 20.09
CA ARG A 161 12.78 -20.19 20.92
C ARG A 161 13.07 -20.50 22.38
N THR A 162 13.48 -19.51 23.16
CA THR A 162 13.81 -19.67 24.58
C THR A 162 12.85 -18.87 25.44
N PHE A 163 12.50 -19.39 26.61
CA PHE A 163 11.55 -18.79 27.53
C PHE A 163 12.14 -18.64 28.92
N THR A 164 11.86 -17.51 29.57
CA THR A 164 12.11 -17.31 31.00
C THR A 164 10.82 -16.96 31.71
N TYR A 165 10.72 -17.34 32.97
CA TYR A 165 9.48 -17.27 33.75
C TYR A 165 9.68 -16.45 35.03
N ASP A 166 8.61 -15.85 35.53
CA ASP A 166 8.56 -15.34 36.90
C ASP A 166 8.26 -16.48 37.91
N ASP A 167 8.17 -16.12 39.18
CA ASP A 167 7.88 -17.06 40.27
C ASP A 167 6.45 -17.65 40.24
N PHE A 168 5.58 -17.15 39.34
CA PHE A 168 4.21 -17.59 39.15
C PHE A 168 4.00 -18.34 37.84
N ASP A 169 5.09 -18.85 37.23
CA ASP A 169 5.09 -19.60 35.97
C ASP A 169 4.60 -18.79 34.75
N ASN A 170 4.66 -17.45 34.81
CA ASN A 170 4.35 -16.60 33.65
C ASN A 170 5.60 -16.34 32.82
N ILE A 171 5.49 -16.44 31.50
CA ILE A 171 6.60 -16.09 30.58
C ILE A 171 6.88 -14.58 30.68
N ILE A 172 8.09 -14.22 31.11
CA ILE A 172 8.56 -12.82 31.20
C ILE A 172 9.54 -12.45 30.09
N VAL A 173 10.23 -13.41 29.47
CA VAL A 173 11.00 -13.18 28.24
C VAL A 173 10.80 -14.35 27.30
N ASP A 174 10.56 -14.03 26.04
CA ASP A 174 10.50 -14.93 24.91
C ASP A 174 11.49 -14.45 23.85
N THR A 175 12.48 -15.27 23.51
CA THR A 175 13.51 -14.92 22.52
C THR A 175 13.52 -15.92 21.38
N LEU A 176 13.41 -15.41 20.15
CA LEU A 176 13.60 -16.19 18.94
C LEU A 176 15.04 -16.08 18.46
N HIS A 177 15.66 -17.21 18.14
CA HIS A 177 17.04 -17.34 17.68
C HIS A 177 17.10 -18.02 16.31
N GLY A 178 18.02 -17.58 15.46
CA GLY A 178 18.24 -18.19 14.15
C GLY A 178 18.83 -17.20 13.15
N ASN A 179 18.74 -17.50 11.87
CA ASN A 179 18.92 -16.49 10.83
C ASN A 179 17.63 -15.66 10.73
N LEU A 180 17.56 -14.49 11.36
CA LEU A 180 16.35 -13.65 11.41
C LEU A 180 16.33 -12.61 10.28
N SER A 181 17.46 -11.97 10.01
CA SER A 181 17.60 -10.93 8.98
C SER A 181 17.69 -11.49 7.56
N GLY A 182 18.05 -12.77 7.43
CA GLY A 182 18.47 -13.39 6.17
C GLY A 182 19.96 -13.27 5.88
N ALA A 183 20.70 -12.46 6.63
CA ALA A 183 22.14 -12.24 6.47
C ALA A 183 23.01 -13.05 7.46
N CYS A 184 22.42 -13.65 8.51
CA CYS A 184 23.18 -14.42 9.49
C CYS A 184 23.82 -15.66 8.86
N ALA A 185 25.14 -15.74 8.95
CA ALA A 185 25.92 -16.91 8.52
C ALA A 185 26.29 -17.84 9.69
N ALA A 186 26.17 -17.38 10.95
CA ALA A 186 26.44 -18.20 12.13
C ALA A 186 25.44 -19.36 12.22
N PRO A 187 25.89 -20.61 12.45
CA PRO A 187 24.99 -21.75 12.64
C PRO A 187 24.31 -21.66 14.01
N LEU A 188 23.03 -22.01 14.08
CA LEU A 188 22.34 -22.19 15.35
C LEU A 188 22.84 -23.48 16.01
N LEU A 189 23.43 -23.35 17.20
CA LEU A 189 23.92 -24.45 18.03
C LEU A 189 23.30 -24.32 19.42
N LEU A 190 23.03 -25.45 20.07
CA LEU A 190 22.56 -25.50 21.46
C LEU A 190 23.61 -26.16 22.34
N ASP A 191 23.68 -25.74 23.61
CA ASP A 191 24.43 -26.44 24.65
C ASP A 191 23.66 -27.66 25.19
N GLU A 192 24.24 -28.34 26.18
CA GLU A 192 23.65 -29.55 26.80
C GLU A 192 22.30 -29.29 27.49
N THR A 193 22.02 -28.04 27.85
CA THR A 193 20.76 -27.62 28.48
C THR A 193 19.71 -27.16 27.46
N GLY A 194 20.05 -27.16 26.17
CA GLY A 194 19.19 -26.68 25.10
C GLY A 194 19.18 -25.18 24.92
N GLN A 195 20.14 -24.45 25.51
CA GLN A 195 20.26 -23.00 25.32
C GLN A 195 21.13 -22.66 24.11
N PRO A 196 20.80 -21.62 23.32
CA PRO A 196 21.60 -21.19 22.18
C PRO A 196 23.02 -20.75 22.56
N VAL A 197 24.01 -21.31 21.86
CA VAL A 197 25.41 -20.90 22.00
C VAL A 197 25.62 -19.52 21.37
N GLN A 198 26.19 -18.59 22.12
CA GLN A 198 26.47 -17.22 21.67
C GLN A 198 27.68 -17.20 20.72
N ASN A 199 27.43 -17.46 19.44
CA ASN A 199 28.44 -17.50 18.37
C ASN A 199 28.20 -16.44 17.27
N GLY A 200 27.41 -15.40 17.58
CA GLY A 200 26.94 -14.40 16.61
C GLY A 200 25.61 -14.77 15.94
N ILE A 201 24.90 -15.78 16.45
CA ILE A 201 23.52 -16.06 16.06
C ILE A 201 22.61 -14.86 16.36
N GLU A 202 21.72 -14.53 15.43
CA GLU A 202 20.77 -13.43 15.65
C GLU A 202 19.65 -13.87 16.59
N GLN A 203 19.19 -12.92 17.39
CA GLN A 203 18.10 -13.12 18.33
C GLN A 203 17.16 -11.90 18.35
N TYR A 204 15.91 -12.12 18.70
CA TYR A 204 14.92 -11.07 18.90
C TYR A 204 13.99 -11.44 20.06
N SER A 205 13.90 -10.57 21.05
CA SER A 205 13.21 -10.82 22.31
C SER A 205 11.94 -9.98 22.45
N LYS A 206 10.97 -10.59 23.13
CA LYS A 206 9.80 -9.93 23.71
C LYS A 206 9.85 -10.12 25.22
N THR A 207 9.67 -9.02 25.96
CA THR A 207 9.66 -9.01 27.41
C THR A 207 8.27 -8.66 27.91
N TYR A 208 7.81 -9.35 28.96
CA TYR A 208 6.48 -9.20 29.53
C TYR A 208 6.58 -8.87 31.02
N LYS A 209 5.66 -8.03 31.50
CA LYS A 209 5.45 -7.78 32.93
C LYS A 209 3.97 -7.93 33.24
N TYR A 210 3.66 -8.59 34.35
CA TYR A 210 2.30 -8.84 34.77
C TYR A 210 1.92 -7.97 35.97
N THR A 211 0.62 -7.76 36.14
CA THR A 211 0.03 -7.24 37.37
C THR A 211 -0.96 -8.27 37.90
N TYR A 212 -1.15 -8.25 39.21
CA TYR A 212 -1.94 -9.26 39.90
C TYR A 212 -3.09 -8.60 40.64
N ARG A 213 -4.21 -9.30 40.70
CA ARG A 213 -5.24 -9.09 41.71
C ARG A 213 -5.13 -10.23 42.72
N LYS A 214 -5.40 -9.95 43.99
CA LYS A 214 -5.48 -10.98 45.04
C LYS A 214 -6.47 -12.08 44.59
N ASP A 215 -5.98 -13.31 44.48
CA ASP A 215 -6.73 -14.51 44.09
C ASP A 215 -7.24 -14.54 42.62
N ALA A 216 -6.54 -13.88 41.68
CA ALA A 216 -6.91 -13.91 40.26
C ALA A 216 -5.73 -14.20 39.31
N GLU A 217 -6.08 -14.58 38.08
CA GLU A 217 -5.16 -14.80 36.97
C GLU A 217 -4.24 -13.59 36.70
N PRO A 218 -3.01 -13.82 36.25
CA PRO A 218 -2.05 -12.77 35.91
C PRO A 218 -2.57 -11.94 34.73
N LEU A 219 -2.53 -10.61 34.89
CA LEU A 219 -2.93 -9.67 33.84
C LEU A 219 -1.68 -9.07 33.22
N LEU A 220 -1.50 -9.22 31.90
CA LEU A 220 -0.36 -8.65 31.18
C LEU A 220 -0.37 -7.12 31.30
N LYS A 221 0.60 -6.53 31.98
CA LYS A 221 0.70 -5.08 32.20
C LYS A 221 1.53 -4.37 31.14
N ILE A 222 2.65 -4.97 30.74
CA ILE A 222 3.58 -4.41 29.76
C ILE A 222 4.07 -5.53 28.85
N ALA A 223 4.08 -5.30 27.54
CA ALA A 223 4.84 -6.06 26.57
C ALA A 223 5.82 -5.13 25.85
N SER A 224 7.09 -5.48 25.77
CA SER A 224 8.10 -4.69 25.06
C SER A 224 8.92 -5.57 24.12
N GLU A 225 9.38 -5.03 23.00
CA GLU A 225 10.20 -5.75 22.03
C GLU A 225 11.54 -5.05 21.77
N ASP A 226 12.54 -5.78 21.27
CA ASP A 226 13.90 -5.27 21.03
C ASP A 226 13.96 -4.09 20.03
N ASN A 227 12.95 -3.91 19.18
CA ASN A 227 12.85 -2.77 18.28
C ASN A 227 12.36 -1.47 18.96
N GLY A 228 12.12 -1.50 20.28
CA GLY A 228 11.66 -0.37 21.08
C GLY A 228 10.13 -0.21 21.15
N LEU A 229 9.35 -1.12 20.54
CA LEU A 229 7.90 -1.16 20.73
C LEU A 229 7.57 -1.49 22.18
N VAL A 230 6.74 -0.67 22.81
CA VAL A 230 6.21 -0.95 24.15
C VAL A 230 4.69 -0.80 24.12
N ILE A 231 4.01 -1.80 24.68
CA ILE A 231 2.55 -1.82 24.85
C ILE A 231 2.24 -1.90 26.33
N HIS A 232 1.56 -0.90 26.84
CA HIS A 232 1.04 -0.88 28.21
C HIS A 232 -0.45 -1.20 28.20
N TYR A 233 -0.87 -2.03 29.15
CA TYR A 233 -2.26 -2.41 29.36
C TYR A 233 -2.71 -1.92 30.73
N ALA A 234 -3.82 -1.20 30.76
CA ALA A 234 -4.48 -0.76 31.99
C ALA A 234 -5.76 -1.57 32.20
N TYR A 235 -6.06 -1.87 33.46
CA TYR A 235 -7.21 -2.69 33.84
C TYR A 235 -7.99 -2.03 34.97
N ASP A 236 -9.29 -2.25 34.97
CA ASP A 236 -10.08 -2.18 36.19
C ASP A 236 -9.84 -3.47 36.99
N LEU A 237 -9.04 -3.37 38.06
CA LEU A 237 -8.67 -4.51 38.88
C LEU A 237 -9.85 -5.14 39.64
N SER A 238 -10.99 -4.45 39.77
CA SER A 238 -12.18 -5.03 40.39
C SER A 238 -12.88 -6.03 39.49
N SER A 239 -12.76 -5.87 38.16
CA SER A 239 -13.43 -6.71 37.16
C SER A 239 -12.46 -7.44 36.22
N SER A 240 -11.16 -7.18 36.33
CA SER A 240 -10.09 -7.66 35.44
C SER A 240 -10.29 -7.28 33.96
N LYS A 241 -11.14 -6.28 33.68
CA LYS A 241 -11.38 -5.79 32.32
C LYS A 241 -10.33 -4.76 31.93
N ILE A 242 -9.84 -4.86 30.70
CA ILE A 242 -8.93 -3.87 30.12
C ILE A 242 -9.67 -2.54 29.96
N THR A 243 -9.11 -1.45 30.47
CA THR A 243 -9.67 -0.09 30.34
C THR A 243 -8.91 0.74 29.32
N ALA A 244 -7.62 0.44 29.11
CA ALA A 244 -6.83 1.08 28.07
C ALA A 244 -5.66 0.21 27.57
N LYS A 245 -5.23 0.50 26.34
CA LYS A 245 -3.99 -0.01 25.72
C LYS A 245 -3.22 1.17 25.14
N TYR A 246 -1.97 1.35 25.56
CA TYR A 246 -1.10 2.42 25.09
C TYR A 246 0.05 1.81 24.31
N ILE A 247 0.26 2.26 23.09
CA ILE A 247 1.34 1.81 22.23
C ILE A 247 2.32 2.96 22.09
N SER A 248 3.54 2.74 22.54
CA SER A 248 4.61 3.73 22.61
C SER A 248 5.86 3.25 21.88
N ASP A 249 6.67 4.20 21.47
CA ASP A 249 8.11 3.95 21.29
C ASP A 249 8.83 4.11 22.64
N ALA A 250 10.16 4.00 22.65
CA ALA A 250 10.96 4.14 23.87
C ALA A 250 10.75 5.48 24.60
N ASP A 251 10.24 6.52 23.94
CA ASP A 251 10.21 7.89 24.45
C ASP A 251 8.79 8.48 24.63
N SER A 252 7.77 7.95 23.96
CA SER A 252 6.43 8.56 23.94
C SER A 252 5.30 7.62 23.50
N ILE A 253 4.12 7.80 24.10
CA ILE A 253 2.87 7.19 23.63
C ILE A 253 2.53 7.76 22.25
N ARG A 254 2.23 6.86 21.30
CA ARG A 254 1.84 7.21 19.92
C ARG A 254 0.39 6.90 19.61
N ILE A 255 -0.14 5.87 20.24
CA ILE A 255 -1.51 5.39 20.05
C ILE A 255 -2.10 5.03 21.40
N ARG A 256 -3.33 5.49 21.66
CA ARG A 256 -4.11 5.12 22.85
C ARG A 256 -5.40 4.46 22.40
N HIS A 257 -5.74 3.33 23.00
CA HIS A 257 -7.05 2.71 22.91
C HIS A 257 -7.68 2.74 24.29
N PHE A 258 -8.95 3.12 24.36
CA PHE A 258 -9.74 3.11 25.59
C PHE A 258 -10.98 2.26 25.39
N TYR A 259 -11.36 1.55 26.45
CA TYR A 259 -12.44 0.56 26.43
C TYR A 259 -13.43 0.86 27.55
N PHE A 260 -14.71 0.93 27.19
CA PHE A 260 -15.80 1.28 28.10
C PHE A 260 -16.86 0.20 28.08
N TYR A 261 -17.32 -0.17 29.28
CA TYR A 261 -18.27 -1.24 29.47
C TYR A 261 -19.54 -0.73 30.12
N ASP A 262 -20.67 -1.38 29.84
CA ASP A 262 -21.89 -1.18 30.61
C ASP A 262 -21.82 -1.83 32.01
N SER A 263 -22.89 -1.67 32.79
CA SER A 263 -22.99 -2.26 34.14
C SER A 263 -22.99 -3.80 34.15
N ASN A 264 -23.29 -4.45 33.03
CA ASN A 264 -23.23 -5.90 32.88
C ASN A 264 -21.85 -6.38 32.41
N GLY A 265 -20.97 -5.44 32.05
CA GLY A 265 -19.60 -5.72 31.65
C GLY A 265 -19.40 -5.93 30.16
N PHE A 266 -20.34 -5.52 29.31
CA PHE A 266 -20.22 -5.62 27.87
C PHE A 266 -19.62 -4.35 27.27
N LEU A 267 -18.73 -4.51 26.29
CA LEU A 267 -18.04 -3.39 25.64
C LEU A 267 -19.03 -2.57 24.82
N THR A 268 -19.25 -1.31 25.19
CA THR A 268 -20.21 -0.40 24.55
C THR A 268 -19.55 0.78 23.86
N LYS A 269 -18.31 1.12 24.22
CA LYS A 269 -17.56 2.18 23.55
C LYS A 269 -16.07 1.85 23.47
N THR A 270 -15.47 2.14 22.34
CA THR A 270 -14.02 2.22 22.18
C THR A 270 -13.64 3.60 21.68
N VAL A 271 -12.50 4.10 22.15
CA VAL A 271 -11.90 5.36 21.65
C VAL A 271 -10.47 5.07 21.28
N ILE A 272 -10.06 5.50 20.10
CA ILE A 272 -8.70 5.37 19.60
C ILE A 272 -8.19 6.75 19.22
N ASP A 273 -7.06 7.17 19.76
CA ASP A 273 -6.46 8.46 19.44
C ASP A 273 -4.92 8.44 19.45
N ASN A 274 -4.32 9.58 19.12
CA ASN A 274 -2.88 9.76 19.07
C ASN A 274 -2.33 10.67 20.20
N GLY A 275 -3.02 10.71 21.34
CA GLY A 275 -2.57 11.48 22.51
C GLY A 275 -1.33 10.89 23.16
N LYS A 276 -0.60 11.73 23.90
CA LYS A 276 0.71 11.38 24.47
C LYS A 276 0.68 11.03 25.96
N ASN A 277 -0.44 11.30 26.63
CA ASN A 277 -0.60 11.10 28.07
C ASN A 277 -1.54 9.94 28.38
N TRP A 278 -1.50 9.45 29.61
CA TRP A 278 -2.29 8.29 30.05
C TRP A 278 -3.78 8.59 30.21
N ASP A 279 -4.11 9.84 30.54
CA ASP A 279 -5.49 10.29 30.75
C ASP A 279 -6.20 10.53 29.42
N ILE A 280 -7.33 9.86 29.21
CA ILE A 280 -8.20 10.05 28.03
C ILE A 280 -8.72 11.49 27.93
N ASN A 281 -8.96 12.15 29.06
CA ASN A 281 -9.51 13.50 29.09
C ASN A 281 -8.46 14.55 28.71
N ASP A 282 -7.19 14.17 28.71
CA ASP A 282 -6.13 15.01 28.17
C ASP A 282 -6.11 14.90 26.64
N LEU A 283 -6.69 15.93 26.02
CA LEU A 283 -6.72 16.12 24.57
C LEU A 283 -5.55 16.96 24.06
N HIS A 284 -4.60 17.38 24.92
CA HIS A 284 -3.46 18.18 24.50
C HIS A 284 -2.57 17.41 23.52
N GLY A 285 -2.42 17.94 22.31
CA GLY A 285 -1.64 17.32 21.23
C GLY A 285 -2.34 16.14 20.55
N VAL A 286 -3.58 15.82 20.92
CA VAL A 286 -4.43 14.91 20.15
C VAL A 286 -4.88 15.63 18.89
N SER A 287 -4.69 14.98 17.75
CA SER A 287 -5.06 15.52 16.44
C SER A 287 -5.99 14.60 15.65
N GLU A 288 -6.14 13.35 16.10
CA GLU A 288 -7.05 12.35 15.54
C GLU A 288 -7.65 11.55 16.68
N GLN A 289 -8.97 11.40 16.67
CA GLN A 289 -9.68 10.54 17.60
C GLN A 289 -10.87 9.90 16.89
N TYR A 290 -10.97 8.59 16.99
CA TYR A 290 -12.05 7.77 16.46
C TYR A 290 -12.77 7.09 17.61
N THR A 291 -14.10 7.12 17.55
CA THR A 291 -14.96 6.48 18.55
C THR A 291 -15.83 5.44 17.86
N THR A 292 -15.95 4.26 18.45
CA THR A 292 -16.99 3.30 18.08
C THR A 292 -17.95 3.15 19.25
N LEU A 293 -19.23 3.42 19.03
CA LEU A 293 -20.30 3.23 20.00
C LEU A 293 -21.14 2.03 19.59
N SER A 294 -21.36 1.10 20.52
CA SER A 294 -22.22 -0.07 20.35
C SER A 294 -23.38 0.02 21.32
N LYS A 295 -24.60 0.07 20.78
CA LYS A 295 -25.82 -0.09 21.55
C LYS A 295 -26.14 -1.58 21.64
N LEU A 296 -26.34 -2.07 22.86
CA LEU A 296 -26.62 -3.46 23.14
C LEU A 296 -28.07 -3.63 23.60
N SER A 297 -28.68 -4.74 23.21
CA SER A 297 -29.97 -5.20 23.73
C SER A 297 -29.84 -6.62 24.27
N LYS A 298 -30.86 -7.08 25.01
CA LYS A 298 -30.87 -8.40 25.62
C LYS A 298 -31.39 -9.42 24.61
N GLY A 299 -30.54 -10.35 24.21
CA GLY A 299 -30.91 -11.51 23.41
C GLY A 299 -31.78 -12.51 24.16
N SER A 300 -32.27 -13.51 23.44
CA SER A 300 -33.24 -14.50 23.88
C SER A 300 -32.80 -15.31 25.11
N LYS A 301 -31.50 -15.62 25.23
CA LYS A 301 -30.92 -16.32 26.40
C LYS A 301 -30.28 -15.37 27.41
N GLY A 302 -30.56 -14.06 27.28
CA GLY A 302 -30.06 -13.03 28.19
C GLY A 302 -28.65 -12.50 27.91
N GLN A 303 -27.97 -13.05 26.91
CA GLN A 303 -26.71 -12.55 26.38
C GLN A 303 -26.92 -11.25 25.58
N PRO A 304 -25.93 -10.36 25.50
CA PRO A 304 -26.07 -9.12 24.75
C PRO A 304 -26.03 -9.40 23.25
N VAL A 305 -26.86 -8.68 22.50
CA VAL A 305 -26.77 -8.59 21.04
C VAL A 305 -26.59 -7.12 20.65
N VAL A 306 -25.81 -6.86 19.60
CA VAL A 306 -25.53 -5.50 19.13
C VAL A 306 -26.71 -5.00 18.32
N GLU A 307 -27.45 -4.01 18.80
CA GLU A 307 -28.58 -3.41 18.08
C GLU A 307 -28.11 -2.38 17.04
N SER A 308 -27.09 -1.60 17.40
CA SER A 308 -26.51 -0.61 16.48
C SER A 308 -25.05 -0.31 16.80
N VAL A 309 -24.29 0.05 15.76
CA VAL A 309 -22.91 0.54 15.85
C VAL A 309 -22.82 1.90 15.18
N GLU A 310 -22.22 2.87 15.85
CA GLU A 310 -21.92 4.20 15.31
C GLU A 310 -20.41 4.45 15.36
N GLU A 311 -19.83 4.75 14.20
CA GLU A 311 -18.41 5.07 14.03
C GLU A 311 -18.28 6.59 13.86
N LEU A 312 -17.51 7.24 14.74
CA LEU A 312 -17.37 8.69 14.80
C LEU A 312 -15.90 9.12 14.68
N PHE A 313 -15.71 10.32 14.14
CA PHE A 313 -14.44 11.04 14.13
C PHE A 313 -14.59 12.36 14.88
N TYR A 314 -13.68 12.66 15.78
CA TYR A 314 -13.67 13.95 16.47
C TYR A 314 -12.96 15.01 15.64
N ASN A 315 -13.69 16.03 15.20
CA ASN A 315 -13.12 17.16 14.47
C ASN A 315 -12.66 18.24 15.45
N PHE A 316 -11.35 18.36 15.63
CA PHE A 316 -10.73 19.34 16.54
C PHE A 316 -10.91 20.80 16.11
N SER A 317 -11.16 21.08 14.83
CA SER A 317 -11.41 22.44 14.34
C SER A 317 -12.82 22.92 14.68
N SER A 318 -13.82 22.04 14.60
CA SER A 318 -15.22 22.35 14.94
C SER A 318 -15.60 21.98 16.36
N LEU A 319 -14.74 21.26 17.09
CA LEU A 319 -14.98 20.69 18.43
C LEU A 319 -16.25 19.83 18.48
N LYS A 320 -16.47 19.02 17.43
CA LYS A 320 -17.65 18.16 17.30
C LYS A 320 -17.28 16.78 16.82
N GLU A 321 -18.01 15.78 17.32
CA GLU A 321 -18.03 14.45 16.73
C GLU A 321 -18.79 14.49 15.39
N ILE A 322 -18.17 13.90 14.37
CA ILE A 322 -18.73 13.71 13.05
C ILE A 322 -19.00 12.21 12.90
N VAL A 323 -20.22 11.87 12.54
CA VAL A 323 -20.60 10.48 12.27
C VAL A 323 -20.03 10.10 10.91
N LEU A 324 -19.30 9.00 10.88
CA LEU A 324 -18.76 8.43 9.64
C LEU A 324 -19.72 7.37 9.08
N LYS A 325 -20.29 6.56 9.96
CA LYS A 325 -21.10 5.40 9.59
C LYS A 325 -21.99 4.95 10.75
N ARG A 326 -23.19 4.49 10.42
CA ARG A 326 -24.11 3.79 11.33
C ARG A 326 -24.48 2.43 10.78
N THR A 327 -24.52 1.43 11.64
CA THR A 327 -25.02 0.08 11.33
C THR A 327 -26.15 -0.25 12.29
N PHE A 328 -27.27 -0.75 11.78
CA PHE A 328 -28.41 -1.23 12.56
C PHE A 328 -28.62 -2.72 12.31
N LEU A 329 -28.89 -3.47 13.37
CA LEU A 329 -29.05 -4.92 13.35
C LEU A 329 -30.34 -5.31 14.09
N VAL A 330 -31.19 -6.11 13.44
CA VAL A 330 -32.43 -6.63 14.02
C VAL A 330 -32.32 -8.14 14.10
N TYR A 331 -32.75 -8.72 15.22
CA TYR A 331 -32.67 -10.16 15.46
C TYR A 331 -34.05 -10.80 15.68
N SER A 332 -34.13 -12.10 15.43
CA SER A 332 -35.29 -12.92 15.78
C SER A 332 -35.33 -13.22 17.28
N SER A 333 -36.41 -13.84 17.74
CA SER A 333 -36.54 -14.33 19.12
C SER A 333 -35.54 -15.44 19.48
N ASN A 334 -34.77 -15.97 18.52
CA ASN A 334 -33.71 -16.96 18.73
C ASN A 334 -32.31 -16.36 18.46
N ASP A 335 -32.19 -15.03 18.47
CA ASP A 335 -30.94 -14.28 18.25
C ASP A 335 -30.31 -14.44 16.85
N GLN A 336 -31.12 -14.76 15.83
CA GLN A 336 -30.67 -14.81 14.45
C GLN A 336 -30.84 -13.44 13.79
N LEU A 337 -29.83 -12.97 13.06
CA LEU A 337 -29.85 -11.66 12.40
C LEU A 337 -30.91 -11.65 11.28
N LEU A 338 -31.98 -10.87 11.43
CA LEU A 338 -33.06 -10.71 10.45
C LEU A 338 -32.83 -9.53 9.49
N GLN A 339 -32.14 -8.49 9.94
CA GLN A 339 -31.91 -7.28 9.14
C GLN A 339 -30.57 -6.65 9.50
N LYS A 340 -29.86 -6.15 8.49
CA LYS A 340 -28.67 -5.30 8.62
C LYS A 340 -28.83 -4.10 7.71
N GLU A 341 -28.72 -2.89 8.26
CA GLU A 341 -28.70 -1.66 7.47
C GLU A 341 -27.45 -0.84 7.79
N ILE A 342 -26.81 -0.28 6.76
CA ILE A 342 -25.67 0.62 6.90
C ILE A 342 -26.03 1.97 6.31
N PHE A 343 -25.72 3.03 7.04
CA PHE A 343 -25.87 4.41 6.64
C PHE A 343 -24.52 5.12 6.71
N ASP A 344 -24.26 6.02 5.77
CA ASP A 344 -23.10 6.90 5.81
C ASP A 344 -23.29 8.06 6.82
N GLY A 345 -22.28 8.92 6.93
CA GLY A 345 -22.29 10.08 7.83
C GLY A 345 -23.36 11.12 7.55
N GLU A 346 -23.90 11.15 6.32
CA GLU A 346 -25.00 12.04 5.92
C GLU A 346 -26.39 11.41 6.21
N GLY A 347 -26.41 10.17 6.69
CA GLY A 347 -27.63 9.42 6.96
C GLY A 347 -28.25 8.80 5.71
N LYS A 348 -27.52 8.73 4.60
CA LYS A 348 -27.96 8.02 3.41
C LYS A 348 -27.64 6.53 3.57
N ARG A 349 -28.63 5.68 3.32
CA ARG A 349 -28.46 4.22 3.39
C ARG A 349 -27.54 3.76 2.26
N SER A 350 -26.42 3.15 2.62
CA SER A 350 -25.44 2.59 1.68
C SER A 350 -25.62 1.09 1.44
N GLU A 351 -26.20 0.36 2.40
CA GLU A 351 -26.46 -1.09 2.31
C GLU A 351 -27.71 -1.44 3.14
N ALA A 352 -28.53 -2.38 2.66
CA ALA A 352 -29.54 -3.06 3.47
C ALA A 352 -29.64 -4.53 3.05
N LEU A 353 -29.67 -5.43 4.03
CA LEU A 353 -29.82 -6.87 3.86
C LEU A 353 -30.89 -7.40 4.80
N TYR A 354 -31.77 -8.26 4.29
CA TYR A 354 -32.79 -8.97 5.07
C TYR A 354 -32.55 -10.47 4.98
N PHE A 355 -32.69 -11.17 6.09
CA PHE A 355 -32.36 -12.59 6.21
C PHE A 355 -33.58 -13.39 6.67
N ALA A 356 -33.78 -14.58 6.10
CA ALA A 356 -34.81 -15.52 6.52
C ALA A 356 -34.18 -16.87 6.86
N TYR A 357 -34.72 -17.55 7.88
CA TYR A 357 -34.23 -18.84 8.37
C TYR A 357 -35.36 -19.88 8.43
N ASP A 358 -35.01 -21.16 8.30
CA ASP A 358 -35.91 -22.27 8.58
C ASP A 358 -36.04 -22.55 10.10
N SER A 359 -36.89 -23.50 10.48
CA SER A 359 -37.11 -23.88 11.88
C SER A 359 -35.92 -24.55 12.56
N LYS A 360 -34.95 -25.06 11.79
CA LYS A 360 -33.69 -25.63 12.28
C LYS A 360 -32.59 -24.56 12.41
N GLY A 361 -32.88 -23.33 12.01
CA GLY A 361 -31.99 -22.19 12.09
C GLY A 361 -31.06 -22.00 10.88
N ASN A 362 -31.29 -22.72 9.79
CA ASN A 362 -30.52 -22.56 8.56
C ASN A 362 -31.01 -21.35 7.76
N LEU A 363 -30.08 -20.57 7.18
CA LEU A 363 -30.41 -19.42 6.35
C LEU A 363 -31.05 -19.86 5.03
N ILE A 364 -32.29 -19.46 4.74
CA ILE A 364 -33.02 -19.84 3.52
C ILE A 364 -33.15 -18.70 2.50
N SER A 365 -32.94 -17.45 2.91
CA SER A 365 -32.94 -16.33 1.96
C SER A 365 -32.16 -15.10 2.45
N ILE A 366 -31.54 -14.39 1.52
CA ILE A 366 -31.04 -13.02 1.69
C ILE A 366 -31.69 -12.12 0.64
N ILE A 367 -32.23 -10.97 1.06
CA ILE A 367 -32.78 -9.94 0.19
C ILE A 367 -31.93 -8.68 0.33
N ASP A 368 -31.40 -8.16 -0.77
CA ASP A 368 -30.68 -6.88 -0.76
C ASP A 368 -31.62 -5.66 -0.88
N HIS A 369 -31.07 -4.46 -0.71
CA HIS A 369 -31.83 -3.21 -0.81
C HIS A 369 -32.36 -2.88 -2.22
N HIS A 370 -31.93 -3.62 -3.24
CA HIS A 370 -32.47 -3.55 -4.60
C HIS A 370 -33.62 -4.56 -4.82
N GLY A 371 -33.94 -5.37 -3.82
CA GLY A 371 -34.97 -6.40 -3.88
C GLY A 371 -34.51 -7.68 -4.58
N ASN A 372 -33.21 -7.87 -4.78
CA ASN A 372 -32.68 -9.11 -5.32
C ASN A 372 -32.70 -10.17 -4.22
N VAL A 373 -33.18 -11.38 -4.55
CA VAL A 373 -33.38 -12.47 -3.59
C VAL A 373 -32.44 -13.63 -3.87
N THR A 374 -31.49 -13.87 -2.97
CA THR A 374 -30.73 -15.13 -2.92
C THR A 374 -31.51 -16.14 -2.09
N LYS A 375 -31.65 -17.37 -2.57
CA LYS A 375 -32.33 -18.48 -1.86
C LYS A 375 -31.36 -19.60 -1.55
N TYR A 376 -31.61 -20.29 -0.45
CA TYR A 376 -30.88 -21.49 -0.03
C TYR A 376 -31.88 -22.59 0.34
N SER A 377 -31.51 -23.84 0.07
CA SER A 377 -32.27 -25.00 0.54
C SER A 377 -31.33 -26.10 1.03
N TYR A 378 -31.81 -26.89 1.98
CA TYR A 378 -31.05 -27.95 2.64
C TYR A 378 -31.91 -29.21 2.68
N HIS A 379 -31.34 -30.35 2.32
CA HIS A 379 -32.03 -31.64 2.46
C HIS A 379 -31.98 -32.14 3.91
N PHE A 380 -32.93 -33.00 4.27
CA PHE A 380 -33.09 -33.53 5.62
C PHE A 380 -31.89 -34.37 6.08
N ASP A 381 -31.11 -34.94 5.14
CA ASP A 381 -29.93 -35.74 5.43
C ASP A 381 -28.69 -34.92 5.85
N GLY A 382 -28.75 -33.58 5.80
CA GLY A 382 -27.64 -32.69 6.12
C GLY A 382 -26.47 -32.72 5.13
N LYS A 383 -26.51 -33.61 4.13
CA LYS A 383 -25.43 -33.88 3.16
C LYS A 383 -25.70 -33.28 1.78
N HIS A 384 -26.85 -32.65 1.60
CA HIS A 384 -27.18 -31.92 0.37
C HIS A 384 -27.66 -30.51 0.69
N ALA A 385 -27.07 -29.55 0.00
CA ALA A 385 -27.46 -28.14 0.07
C ALA A 385 -27.50 -27.56 -1.34
N SER A 386 -28.42 -26.62 -1.58
CA SER A 386 -28.44 -25.85 -2.81
C SER A 386 -28.63 -24.36 -2.53
N PHE A 387 -28.15 -23.53 -3.45
CA PHE A 387 -28.44 -22.10 -3.43
C PHE A 387 -28.68 -21.57 -4.83
N GLN A 388 -29.45 -20.49 -4.90
CA GLN A 388 -29.76 -19.75 -6.10
C GLN A 388 -29.45 -18.26 -5.84
N PRO A 389 -28.52 -17.64 -6.58
CA PRO A 389 -28.15 -16.24 -6.39
C PRO A 389 -29.25 -15.25 -6.79
N ALA A 390 -29.17 -14.05 -6.23
CA ALA A 390 -30.10 -12.95 -6.44
C ALA A 390 -30.03 -12.35 -7.87
N LYS A 391 -31.03 -12.70 -8.71
CA LYS A 391 -31.40 -12.09 -10.02
C LYS A 391 -30.32 -12.02 -11.12
N GLU A 392 -30.53 -12.82 -12.16
CA GLU A 392 -31.08 -12.39 -13.48
C GLU A 392 -32.15 -13.43 -13.87
N GLU A 393 -33.02 -13.18 -14.86
CA GLU A 393 -34.04 -14.13 -15.38
C GLU A 393 -33.47 -15.51 -15.79
N HIS A 394 -32.14 -15.67 -15.71
CA HIS A 394 -31.35 -16.82 -16.12
C HIS A 394 -30.35 -17.33 -15.07
N SER A 395 -30.54 -17.02 -13.77
CA SER A 395 -29.57 -17.46 -12.74
C SER A 395 -29.58 -18.98 -12.49
N SER A 396 -28.41 -19.61 -12.66
CA SER A 396 -28.21 -21.05 -12.40
C SER A 396 -28.48 -21.41 -10.94
N VAL A 397 -28.98 -22.63 -10.72
CA VAL A 397 -29.08 -23.25 -9.39
C VAL A 397 -27.82 -24.05 -9.11
N PHE A 398 -27.21 -23.86 -7.94
CA PHE A 398 -26.03 -24.60 -7.51
C PHE A 398 -26.40 -25.60 -6.42
N SER A 399 -26.05 -26.87 -6.59
CA SER A 399 -26.28 -27.94 -5.62
C SER A 399 -24.97 -28.61 -5.21
N TYR A 400 -24.85 -29.03 -3.96
CA TYR A 400 -23.64 -29.61 -3.37
C TYR A 400 -23.98 -30.91 -2.64
N ARG A 401 -23.09 -31.90 -2.74
CA ARG A 401 -23.20 -33.20 -2.04
C ARG A 401 -21.96 -33.45 -1.22
N PHE A 402 -22.14 -33.98 -0.01
CA PHE A 402 -21.08 -34.28 0.93
C PHE A 402 -21.06 -35.77 1.30
N ASP A 403 -19.88 -36.29 1.65
CA ASP A 403 -19.74 -37.63 2.24
C ASP A 403 -20.07 -37.61 3.76
N THR A 404 -19.88 -38.73 4.45
CA THR A 404 -20.10 -38.85 5.90
C THR A 404 -19.08 -38.10 6.76
N GLN A 405 -18.01 -37.59 6.15
CA GLN A 405 -16.92 -36.85 6.79
C GLN A 405 -16.99 -35.35 6.44
N ASP A 406 -18.14 -34.88 5.94
CA ASP A 406 -18.40 -33.52 5.48
C ASP A 406 -17.48 -33.04 4.33
N HIS A 407 -16.87 -33.96 3.57
CA HIS A 407 -16.11 -33.60 2.38
C HIS A 407 -17.04 -33.40 1.17
N LEU A 408 -16.82 -32.33 0.40
CA LEU A 408 -17.59 -32.04 -0.81
C LEU A 408 -17.25 -33.05 -1.90
N ILE A 409 -18.17 -33.95 -2.26
CA ILE A 409 -17.97 -34.99 -3.28
C ILE A 409 -18.51 -34.61 -4.66
N SER A 410 -19.46 -33.66 -4.74
CA SER A 410 -19.91 -33.12 -6.04
C SER A 410 -20.51 -31.73 -5.93
N SER A 411 -20.32 -30.91 -6.96
CA SER A 411 -21.05 -29.65 -7.18
C SER A 411 -21.76 -29.67 -8.53
N LEU A 412 -23.01 -29.26 -8.58
CA LEU A 412 -23.84 -29.23 -9.78
C LEU A 412 -24.35 -27.82 -10.02
N GLU A 413 -24.03 -27.22 -11.16
CA GLU A 413 -24.69 -26.02 -11.67
C GLU A 413 -25.79 -26.45 -12.65
N THR A 414 -27.00 -25.92 -12.51
CA THR A 414 -28.12 -26.11 -13.45
C THR A 414 -28.56 -24.76 -13.97
N ALA A 415 -28.27 -24.47 -15.23
CA ALA A 415 -28.72 -23.25 -15.90
C ALA A 415 -30.23 -23.27 -16.16
N THR A 416 -30.83 -22.13 -16.48
CA THR A 416 -32.29 -22.01 -16.66
C THR A 416 -32.83 -22.74 -17.88
N ASP A 417 -31.98 -23.04 -18.86
CA ASP A 417 -32.32 -23.85 -20.03
C ASP A 417 -32.28 -25.37 -19.75
N GLY A 418 -31.94 -25.76 -18.51
CA GLY A 418 -31.78 -27.16 -18.09
C GLY A 418 -30.38 -27.73 -18.33
N THR A 419 -29.45 -26.95 -18.90
CA THR A 419 -28.06 -27.37 -19.06
C THR A 419 -27.42 -27.55 -17.69
N THR A 420 -26.70 -28.66 -17.51
CA THR A 420 -26.03 -28.98 -16.24
C THR A 420 -24.51 -29.04 -16.38
N LYS A 421 -23.80 -28.59 -15.34
CA LYS A 421 -22.36 -28.76 -15.19
C LYS A 421 -22.08 -29.45 -13.86
N LEU A 422 -21.68 -30.72 -13.95
CA LEU A 422 -21.35 -31.53 -12.78
C LEU A 422 -19.84 -31.59 -12.58
N ASN A 423 -19.36 -31.16 -11.41
CA ASN A 423 -18.00 -31.45 -10.96
C ASN A 423 -18.03 -32.51 -9.86
N SER A 424 -17.05 -33.42 -9.87
CA SER A 424 -16.92 -34.50 -8.87
C SER A 424 -15.54 -34.49 -8.22
N TYR A 425 -15.46 -34.91 -6.96
CA TYR A 425 -14.24 -34.87 -6.16
C TYR A 425 -14.01 -36.18 -5.40
N LEU A 426 -12.75 -36.61 -5.32
CA LEU A 426 -12.32 -37.78 -4.55
C LEU A 426 -11.33 -37.39 -3.46
N TYR A 427 -11.32 -38.12 -2.35
CA TYR A 427 -10.48 -37.85 -1.18
C TYR A 427 -9.74 -39.12 -0.71
N ASP A 428 -8.56 -38.93 -0.12
CA ASP A 428 -7.83 -40.01 0.56
C ASP A 428 -8.36 -40.26 1.99
N GLN A 429 -7.68 -41.15 2.72
CA GLN A 429 -8.10 -41.51 4.08
C GLN A 429 -7.84 -40.42 5.13
N LEU A 430 -7.02 -39.42 4.82
CA LEU A 430 -6.75 -38.27 5.67
C LEU A 430 -7.63 -37.06 5.31
N GLY A 431 -8.53 -37.21 4.32
CA GLY A 431 -9.39 -36.13 3.85
C GLY A 431 -8.72 -35.20 2.84
N ASN A 432 -7.56 -35.57 2.27
CA ASN A 432 -6.92 -34.77 1.22
C ASN A 432 -7.60 -35.06 -0.13
N ARG A 433 -7.95 -34.02 -0.90
CA ARG A 433 -8.60 -34.17 -2.21
C ARG A 433 -7.62 -34.69 -3.25
N THR A 434 -7.82 -35.91 -3.75
CA THR A 434 -6.93 -36.60 -4.70
C THR A 434 -7.34 -36.46 -6.16
N SER A 435 -8.61 -36.20 -6.45
CA SER A 435 -9.09 -35.97 -7.82
C SER A 435 -10.17 -34.89 -7.86
N SER A 436 -10.18 -34.13 -8.95
CA SER A 436 -11.23 -33.18 -9.33
C SER A 436 -11.55 -33.39 -10.81
N ILE A 437 -12.79 -33.75 -11.10
CA ILE A 437 -13.29 -33.95 -12.46
C ILE A 437 -14.24 -32.80 -12.76
N ASP A 438 -13.94 -32.03 -13.81
CA ASP A 438 -14.81 -30.93 -14.24
C ASP A 438 -16.02 -31.40 -15.06
N SER A 439 -16.92 -30.48 -15.39
CA SER A 439 -18.12 -30.78 -16.18
C SER A 439 -17.87 -31.25 -17.61
N LEU A 440 -16.65 -31.10 -18.12
CA LEU A 440 -16.23 -31.57 -19.45
C LEU A 440 -15.57 -32.96 -19.36
N GLY A 441 -15.48 -33.54 -18.16
CA GLY A 441 -14.80 -34.82 -17.92
C GLY A 441 -13.29 -34.68 -17.82
N ASN A 442 -12.74 -33.46 -17.74
CA ASN A 442 -11.31 -33.27 -17.56
C ASN A 442 -10.93 -33.55 -16.10
N GLU A 443 -10.04 -34.50 -15.89
CA GLU A 443 -9.58 -34.90 -14.57
C GLU A 443 -8.25 -34.21 -14.20
N THR A 444 -8.23 -33.59 -13.02
CA THR A 444 -7.02 -33.10 -12.35
C THR A 444 -6.73 -33.97 -11.14
N LEU A 445 -5.52 -34.55 -11.08
CA LEU A 445 -5.08 -35.40 -9.97
C LEU A 445 -4.16 -34.63 -9.03
N CYS A 446 -4.32 -34.84 -7.74
CA CYS A 446 -3.51 -34.25 -6.67
C CYS A 446 -2.85 -35.36 -5.85
N GLU A 447 -1.53 -35.31 -5.70
CA GLU A 447 -0.76 -36.24 -4.86
C GLU A 447 -0.19 -35.48 -3.66
N TYR A 448 -0.23 -36.09 -2.48
CA TYR A 448 0.24 -35.50 -1.23
C TYR A 448 1.44 -36.28 -0.69
N ASP A 449 2.35 -35.60 0.00
CA ASP A 449 3.47 -36.24 0.68
C ASP A 449 3.07 -36.86 2.04
N ALA A 450 4.06 -37.46 2.72
CA ALA A 450 3.89 -38.11 4.02
C ALA A 450 3.30 -37.20 5.12
N PHE A 451 3.32 -35.89 4.91
CA PHE A 451 2.93 -34.88 5.88
C PHE A 451 1.63 -34.18 5.47
N GLY A 452 0.91 -34.72 4.48
CA GLY A 452 -0.37 -34.19 4.00
C GLY A 452 -0.22 -32.91 3.16
N ARG A 453 0.95 -32.66 2.58
CA ARG A 453 1.22 -31.46 1.77
C ARG A 453 1.13 -31.79 0.29
N LEU A 454 0.51 -30.91 -0.50
CA LEU A 454 0.33 -31.11 -1.94
C LEU A 454 1.68 -31.13 -2.65
N ALA A 455 2.08 -32.31 -3.13
CA ALA A 455 3.38 -32.56 -3.76
C ALA A 455 3.31 -32.51 -5.29
N THR A 456 2.24 -33.02 -5.88
CA THR A 456 2.07 -33.08 -7.34
C THR A 456 0.66 -32.67 -7.75
N ILE A 457 0.54 -31.91 -8.83
CA ILE A 457 -0.71 -31.67 -9.55
C ILE A 457 -0.53 -32.16 -10.98
N ARG A 458 -1.33 -33.13 -11.41
CA ARG A 458 -1.38 -33.57 -12.81
C ARG A 458 -2.64 -33.02 -13.45
N TYR A 459 -2.46 -32.16 -14.45
CA TYR A 459 -3.53 -31.54 -15.19
C TYR A 459 -4.09 -32.49 -16.27
N PRO A 460 -5.30 -32.20 -16.80
CA PRO A 460 -5.93 -33.00 -17.83
C PRO A 460 -5.04 -33.25 -19.04
N ARG A 461 -5.21 -34.41 -19.66
CA ARG A 461 -4.44 -34.82 -20.85
C ARG A 461 -4.75 -33.90 -22.02
N LEU A 462 -3.73 -33.28 -22.60
CA LEU A 462 -3.85 -32.48 -23.82
C LEU A 462 -3.67 -33.40 -25.03
N SER A 463 -4.63 -33.43 -25.95
CA SER A 463 -4.61 -34.29 -27.16
C SER A 463 -3.73 -33.73 -28.29
N ASP A 464 -3.60 -32.40 -28.39
CA ASP A 464 -2.91 -31.70 -29.49
C ASP A 464 -1.56 -31.10 -29.07
N THR A 465 -0.67 -31.92 -28.51
CA THR A 465 0.72 -31.51 -28.25
C THR A 465 1.66 -32.05 -29.34
N ARG A 466 2.63 -31.23 -29.78
CA ARG A 466 3.62 -31.56 -30.84
C ARG A 466 4.34 -32.90 -30.63
N ASP A 467 4.48 -33.34 -29.38
CA ASP A 467 5.20 -34.55 -28.98
C ASP A 467 4.26 -35.71 -28.62
N GLY A 468 3.02 -35.70 -29.12
CA GLY A 468 1.97 -36.63 -28.72
C GLY A 468 1.35 -36.26 -27.36
N PRO A 469 0.22 -36.88 -26.99
CA PRO A 469 -0.61 -36.42 -25.89
C PRO A 469 0.07 -36.54 -24.53
N LYS A 470 0.17 -35.43 -23.79
CA LYS A 470 0.82 -35.33 -22.47
C LYS A 470 -0.13 -34.71 -21.44
N SER A 471 -0.03 -35.15 -20.19
CA SER A 471 -0.63 -34.48 -19.03
C SER A 471 0.38 -33.52 -18.43
N PRO A 472 0.13 -32.20 -18.41
CA PRO A 472 1.01 -31.26 -17.74
C PRO A 472 1.11 -31.56 -16.23
N VAL A 473 2.30 -31.44 -15.65
CA VAL A 473 2.55 -31.77 -14.24
C VAL A 473 3.22 -30.60 -13.55
N GLU A 474 2.68 -30.18 -12.41
CA GLU A 474 3.33 -29.26 -11.48
C GLU A 474 3.79 -30.02 -10.24
N GLU A 475 5.01 -29.76 -9.78
CA GLU A 475 5.60 -30.41 -8.61
C GLU A 475 6.01 -29.37 -7.57
N ARG A 476 5.84 -29.70 -6.29
CA ARG A 476 6.20 -28.83 -5.16
C ARG A 476 7.02 -29.59 -4.14
N SER A 477 8.01 -28.93 -3.55
CA SER A 477 8.74 -29.46 -2.39
C SER A 477 8.78 -28.47 -1.24
N TYR A 478 8.91 -29.00 -0.04
CA TYR A 478 8.77 -28.26 1.21
C TYR A 478 9.95 -28.48 2.15
N ASP A 479 10.30 -27.46 2.91
CA ASP A 479 11.21 -27.62 4.04
C ASP A 479 10.52 -28.15 5.30
N ILE A 480 11.32 -28.39 6.34
CA ILE A 480 10.88 -28.97 7.61
C ILE A 480 9.90 -28.10 8.40
N LEU A 481 9.72 -26.83 8.01
CA LEU A 481 8.75 -25.91 8.60
C LEU A 481 7.51 -25.76 7.71
N ASN A 482 7.29 -26.68 6.77
CA ASN A 482 6.16 -26.74 5.84
C ASN A 482 6.10 -25.55 4.86
N ARG A 483 7.24 -24.99 4.48
CA ARG A 483 7.31 -23.88 3.51
C ARG A 483 7.75 -24.39 2.14
N ILE A 484 7.12 -23.91 1.06
CA ILE A 484 7.46 -24.31 -0.32
C ILE A 484 8.85 -23.79 -0.68
N VAL A 485 9.80 -24.69 -0.93
CA VAL A 485 11.19 -24.36 -1.31
C VAL A 485 11.50 -24.61 -2.78
N LYS A 486 10.66 -25.38 -3.50
CA LYS A 486 10.76 -25.59 -4.94
C LYS A 486 9.37 -25.75 -5.55
N VAL A 487 9.16 -25.10 -6.69
CA VAL A 487 8.04 -25.36 -7.59
C VAL A 487 8.60 -25.65 -8.98
N THR A 488 8.21 -26.76 -9.59
CA THR A 488 8.41 -27.03 -11.00
C THR A 488 7.07 -26.84 -11.69
N ASP A 489 6.97 -25.87 -12.61
CA ASP A 489 5.75 -25.63 -13.36
C ASP A 489 5.49 -26.70 -14.44
N THR A 490 4.34 -26.60 -15.10
CA THR A 490 3.90 -27.51 -16.15
C THR A 490 4.80 -27.54 -17.40
N LEU A 491 5.71 -26.58 -17.54
CA LEU A 491 6.71 -26.49 -18.61
C LEU A 491 8.07 -27.05 -18.17
N GLY A 492 8.18 -27.58 -16.95
CA GLY A 492 9.43 -28.06 -16.37
C GLY A 492 10.34 -26.94 -15.84
N LYS A 493 9.87 -25.69 -15.80
CA LYS A 493 10.64 -24.57 -15.26
C LYS A 493 10.58 -24.60 -13.75
N THR A 494 11.75 -24.51 -13.12
CA THR A 494 11.89 -24.58 -11.67
C THR A 494 12.10 -23.18 -11.07
N THR A 495 11.32 -22.86 -10.04
CA THR A 495 11.59 -21.75 -9.12
C THR A 495 11.92 -22.31 -7.73
N THR A 496 12.98 -21.82 -7.11
CA THR A 496 13.38 -22.21 -5.74
C THR A 496 13.31 -21.02 -4.79
N THR A 497 12.93 -21.26 -3.55
CA THR A 497 12.78 -20.23 -2.51
C THR A 497 13.50 -20.64 -1.24
N ARG A 498 14.27 -19.72 -0.66
CA ARG A 498 14.89 -19.88 0.66
C ARG A 498 14.23 -18.94 1.65
N TYR A 499 14.14 -19.37 2.92
CA TYR A 499 13.52 -18.60 3.99
C TYR A 499 14.45 -18.43 5.19
N ASN A 500 14.25 -17.35 5.94
CA ASN A 500 14.86 -17.14 7.25
C ASN A 500 14.09 -17.89 8.37
N ALA A 501 14.55 -17.81 9.61
CA ALA A 501 13.93 -18.45 10.78
C ALA A 501 12.57 -17.82 11.17
N ARG A 502 12.25 -16.62 10.67
CA ARG A 502 10.93 -15.97 10.83
C ARG A 502 9.92 -16.37 9.74
N GLY A 503 10.31 -17.27 8.83
CA GLY A 503 9.43 -17.70 7.73
C GLY A 503 9.32 -16.69 6.58
N LYS A 504 10.18 -15.67 6.51
CA LYS A 504 10.24 -14.72 5.41
C LYS A 504 11.19 -15.19 4.32
N GLN A 505 10.85 -14.95 3.06
CA GLN A 505 11.66 -15.30 1.89
C GLN A 505 12.93 -14.46 1.87
N ILE A 506 14.10 -15.05 1.64
CA ILE A 506 15.40 -14.34 1.57
C ILE A 506 16.08 -14.46 0.20
N GLU A 507 15.70 -15.47 -0.58
CA GLU A 507 16.14 -15.66 -1.96
C GLU A 507 15.04 -16.38 -2.74
N ILE A 508 14.71 -15.87 -3.92
CA ILE A 508 13.92 -16.57 -4.94
C ILE A 508 14.81 -16.71 -6.16
N CYS A 509 15.01 -17.92 -6.68
CA CYS A 509 15.79 -18.19 -7.87
C CYS A 509 14.87 -18.79 -8.93
N HIS A 510 14.76 -18.09 -10.06
CA HIS A 510 13.87 -18.42 -11.17
C HIS A 510 14.54 -19.40 -12.15
N SER A 511 13.74 -19.95 -13.07
CA SER A 511 14.23 -20.94 -14.03
C SER A 511 15.34 -20.43 -14.96
N ASP A 512 15.33 -19.12 -15.24
CA ASP A 512 16.32 -18.43 -16.06
C ASP A 512 17.58 -18.02 -15.27
N LYS A 513 17.72 -18.49 -14.02
CA LYS A 513 18.80 -18.18 -13.07
C LYS A 513 18.82 -16.74 -12.55
N THR A 514 17.84 -15.91 -12.91
CA THR A 514 17.66 -14.63 -12.23
C THR A 514 17.22 -14.87 -10.79
N LYS A 515 17.54 -13.89 -9.93
CA LYS A 515 17.30 -13.99 -8.49
C LYS A 515 16.62 -12.75 -7.97
N GLU A 516 15.79 -12.94 -6.95
CA GLU A 516 15.34 -11.89 -6.05
C GLU A 516 15.92 -12.17 -4.67
N LEU A 517 16.40 -11.13 -3.98
CA LEU A 517 17.00 -11.23 -2.66
C LEU A 517 16.27 -10.33 -1.69
N PHE A 518 16.12 -10.77 -0.45
CA PHE A 518 15.46 -9.99 0.59
C PHE A 518 16.26 -10.04 1.90
N ARG A 519 16.30 -8.89 2.58
CA ARG A 519 16.86 -8.73 3.93
C ARG A 519 15.85 -8.05 4.83
N TYR A 520 15.88 -8.44 6.09
CA TYR A 520 14.93 -8.01 7.11
C TYR A 520 15.68 -7.43 8.30
N ALA A 521 15.03 -6.52 9.03
CA ALA A 521 15.43 -6.22 10.40
C ALA A 521 15.08 -7.41 11.32
N LEU A 522 15.63 -7.41 12.54
CA LEU A 522 15.45 -8.51 13.50
C LEU A 522 13.99 -8.71 13.92
N ASP A 523 13.18 -7.63 13.92
CA ASP A 523 11.73 -7.69 14.18
C ASP A 523 10.96 -8.40 13.06
N GLY A 524 11.55 -8.52 11.88
CA GLY A 524 10.99 -9.15 10.68
C GLY A 524 10.41 -8.16 9.67
N THR A 525 10.60 -6.85 9.85
CA THR A 525 10.25 -5.84 8.84
C THR A 525 11.23 -5.91 7.67
N LEU A 526 10.74 -5.72 6.44
CA LEU A 526 11.57 -5.76 5.24
C LEU A 526 12.50 -4.55 5.26
N ALA A 527 13.82 -4.78 5.19
CA ALA A 527 14.84 -3.74 5.21
C ALA A 527 15.43 -3.50 3.81
N GLU A 528 15.53 -4.56 3.00
CA GLU A 528 16.08 -4.47 1.64
C GLU A 528 15.46 -5.54 0.73
N SER A 529 15.25 -5.20 -0.54
CA SER A 529 14.90 -6.15 -1.60
C SER A 529 15.70 -5.86 -2.87
N ILE A 530 16.23 -6.89 -3.54
CA ILE A 530 16.85 -6.79 -4.87
C ILE A 530 15.96 -7.57 -5.83
N GLY A 531 15.37 -6.91 -6.82
CA GLY A 531 14.52 -7.54 -7.84
C GLY A 531 15.32 -8.26 -8.94
N GLN A 532 14.63 -9.00 -9.82
CA GLN A 532 15.26 -9.76 -10.92
C GLN A 532 16.09 -8.89 -11.87
N ASN A 533 15.65 -7.65 -12.09
CA ASN A 533 16.37 -6.65 -12.88
C ASN A 533 17.55 -5.99 -12.12
N LYS A 534 17.92 -6.53 -10.95
CA LYS A 534 18.93 -6.03 -10.02
C LYS A 534 18.63 -4.64 -9.44
N THR A 535 17.40 -4.15 -9.54
CA THR A 535 16.97 -2.94 -8.82
C THR A 535 16.98 -3.25 -7.33
N ARG A 536 17.82 -2.53 -6.58
CA ARG A 536 17.89 -2.64 -5.13
C ARG A 536 16.93 -1.64 -4.52
N THR A 537 16.12 -2.04 -3.55
CA THR A 537 15.23 -1.15 -2.80
C THR A 537 15.50 -1.30 -1.32
N VAL A 538 15.71 -0.19 -0.62
CA VAL A 538 15.92 -0.12 0.83
C VAL A 538 14.69 0.49 1.47
N TYR A 539 14.30 -0.06 2.61
CA TYR A 539 13.15 0.38 3.39
C TYR A 539 13.63 0.81 4.78
N THR A 540 13.08 1.92 5.25
CA THR A 540 13.17 2.32 6.65
C THR A 540 11.77 2.21 7.24
N THR A 541 11.67 1.59 8.41
CA THR A 541 10.42 1.42 9.14
C THR A 541 10.48 2.17 10.48
N ASP A 542 9.31 2.51 11.01
CA ASP A 542 9.20 2.91 12.42
C ASP A 542 9.07 1.68 13.33
N PHE A 543 9.02 1.90 14.64
CA PHE A 543 8.87 0.87 15.68
C PHE A 543 7.54 0.08 15.59
N LEU A 544 6.54 0.57 14.83
CA LEU A 544 5.30 -0.15 14.52
C LEU A 544 5.44 -1.01 13.25
N GLY A 545 6.61 -1.01 12.61
CA GLY A 545 6.90 -1.71 11.37
C GLY A 545 6.31 -1.06 10.13
N ARG A 546 5.90 0.21 10.20
CA ARG A 546 5.35 0.95 9.06
C ARG A 546 6.49 1.58 8.26
N VAL A 547 6.45 1.47 6.94
CA VAL A 547 7.50 2.02 6.06
C VAL A 547 7.45 3.54 6.07
N THR A 548 8.45 4.19 6.67
CA THR A 548 8.60 5.65 6.70
C THR A 548 9.43 6.17 5.52
N ARG A 549 10.25 5.31 4.91
CA ARG A 549 11.11 5.68 3.78
C ARG A 549 11.35 4.49 2.87
N LYS A 550 11.41 4.72 1.57
CA LYS A 550 11.72 3.72 0.54
C LYS A 550 12.66 4.33 -0.50
N GLU A 551 13.78 3.67 -0.78
CA GLU A 551 14.78 4.09 -1.77
C GLU A 551 14.99 3.01 -2.79
N SER A 552 14.80 3.29 -4.08
CA SER A 552 15.17 2.35 -5.15
C SER A 552 16.42 2.84 -5.86
N PHE A 553 17.34 1.93 -6.11
CA PHE A 553 18.62 2.11 -6.80
C PHE A 553 18.65 1.21 -8.03
N ASP A 554 19.21 1.72 -9.13
CA ASP A 554 19.46 0.90 -10.31
C ASP A 554 20.61 -0.10 -10.09
N SER A 555 20.90 -0.91 -11.12
CA SER A 555 21.96 -1.92 -11.07
C SER A 555 23.37 -1.36 -10.92
N SER A 556 23.57 -0.06 -11.14
CA SER A 556 24.84 0.65 -10.93
C SER A 556 24.96 1.25 -9.51
N GLY A 557 23.90 1.15 -8.71
CA GLY A 557 23.82 1.73 -7.37
C GLY A 557 23.38 3.19 -7.36
N LYS A 558 22.97 3.76 -8.49
CA LYS A 558 22.43 5.13 -8.55
C LYS A 558 20.98 5.13 -8.08
N ALA A 559 20.65 6.00 -7.14
CA ALA A 559 19.27 6.18 -6.70
C ALA A 559 18.39 6.57 -7.90
N LYS A 560 17.22 5.96 -8.00
CA LYS A 560 16.20 6.18 -9.04
C LYS A 560 15.01 6.93 -8.45
N THR A 561 14.48 6.44 -7.34
CA THR A 561 13.33 7.02 -6.66
C THR A 561 13.52 6.97 -5.16
N VAL A 562 13.02 7.99 -4.49
CA VAL A 562 12.88 8.04 -3.05
C VAL A 562 11.43 8.38 -2.73
N SER A 563 10.77 7.55 -1.93
CA SER A 563 9.50 7.92 -1.28
C SER A 563 9.67 8.01 0.23
N THR A 564 9.03 9.01 0.83
CA THR A 564 8.99 9.20 2.29
C THR A 564 7.54 9.30 2.71
N MET A 565 7.16 8.49 3.70
CA MET A 565 5.82 8.44 4.26
C MET A 565 5.87 8.98 5.68
N LYS A 566 5.07 10.00 5.96
CA LYS A 566 4.80 10.49 7.30
C LYS A 566 3.46 9.96 7.76
N TYR A 567 3.44 9.39 8.96
CA TYR A 567 2.22 8.90 9.56
C TYR A 567 1.73 9.86 10.65
N LYS A 568 0.42 10.09 10.68
CA LYS A 568 -0.27 10.75 11.78
C LYS A 568 -1.27 9.74 12.34
N GLY A 569 -1.07 9.35 13.60
CA GLY A 569 -1.82 8.25 14.20
C GLY A 569 -1.70 6.98 13.36
N PHE A 570 -2.77 6.63 12.65
CA PHE A 570 -2.95 5.37 11.91
C PHE A 570 -2.76 5.50 10.40
N HIS A 571 -2.81 6.73 9.89
CA HIS A 571 -2.88 7.01 8.45
C HIS A 571 -1.59 7.67 7.95
N ILE A 572 -1.34 7.51 6.65
CA ILE A 572 -0.32 8.29 5.96
C ILE A 572 -0.86 9.72 5.88
N ASP A 573 -0.20 10.62 6.58
CA ASP A 573 -0.48 12.06 6.59
C ASP A 573 0.07 12.72 5.33
N ALA A 574 1.26 12.27 4.90
CA ALA A 574 1.90 12.73 3.67
C ALA A 574 2.78 11.65 3.07
N GLU A 575 2.77 11.56 1.74
CA GLU A 575 3.71 10.77 0.97
C GLU A 575 4.40 11.69 -0.05
N THR A 576 5.73 11.76 0.00
CA THR A 576 6.54 12.54 -0.94
C THR A 576 7.33 11.60 -1.83
N HIS A 577 7.32 11.85 -3.13
CA HIS A 577 8.11 11.11 -4.12
C HIS A 577 9.11 12.04 -4.79
N SER A 578 10.37 11.65 -4.87
CA SER A 578 11.39 12.36 -5.65
C SER A 578 12.13 11.37 -6.55
N GLU A 579 12.24 11.70 -7.83
CA GLU A 579 13.18 11.06 -8.74
C GLU A 579 14.54 11.74 -8.59
N THR A 580 15.60 10.97 -8.38
CA THR A 580 16.94 11.52 -8.11
C THR A 580 17.63 11.95 -9.40
N SER A 581 17.12 13.03 -9.98
CA SER A 581 17.93 14.12 -10.52
C SER A 581 17.58 15.37 -9.70
N ASP A 582 18.55 15.86 -8.94
CA ASP A 582 18.49 17.07 -8.09
C ASP A 582 17.82 16.91 -6.72
N VAL A 583 18.66 16.73 -5.70
CA VAL A 583 18.32 16.99 -4.28
C VAL A 583 18.11 18.50 -4.13
N VAL A 584 16.85 18.95 -4.10
CA VAL A 584 16.47 20.31 -3.71
C VAL A 584 15.78 20.28 -2.35
N ASP A 585 16.45 20.91 -1.40
CA ASP A 585 16.09 21.34 -0.04
C ASP A 585 14.66 21.05 0.48
N ALA A 586 14.60 20.23 1.54
CA ALA A 586 13.37 19.77 2.22
C ALA A 586 12.52 20.89 2.87
N ASN A 587 13.02 22.13 2.92
CA ASN A 587 12.25 23.29 3.39
C ASN A 587 11.27 23.86 2.35
N LEU A 588 11.47 23.61 1.06
CA LEU A 588 10.58 24.11 0.01
C LEU A 588 9.28 23.29 -0.08
N VAL A 589 9.36 21.98 0.18
CA VAL A 589 8.24 21.05 0.08
C VAL A 589 7.18 21.30 1.17
N ASN A 590 7.60 21.56 2.42
CA ASN A 590 6.65 21.92 3.50
C ASN A 590 5.88 23.23 3.22
N THR A 591 6.47 24.13 2.44
CA THR A 591 5.85 25.41 2.05
C THR A 591 4.85 25.22 0.90
N LEU A 592 5.06 24.23 0.02
CA LEU A 592 4.21 23.91 -1.12
C LEU A 592 2.97 23.08 -0.74
N TYR A 593 3.05 22.18 0.25
CA TYR A 593 1.88 21.42 0.73
C TYR A 593 0.84 22.30 1.44
N GLY A 594 1.26 23.39 2.11
CA GLY A 594 0.35 24.42 2.64
C GLY A 594 -0.36 25.23 1.54
N LEU A 595 0.17 25.22 0.31
CA LEU A 595 -0.39 25.91 -0.84
C LEU A 595 -1.38 25.04 -1.63
N TYR A 596 -1.16 23.72 -1.67
CA TYR A 596 -2.00 22.77 -2.42
C TYR A 596 -3.44 22.68 -1.87
N GLY A 597 -3.60 22.78 -0.53
CA GLY A 597 -4.92 22.88 0.11
C GLY A 597 -5.69 24.16 -0.25
N LYS A 598 -4.99 25.23 -0.66
CA LYS A 598 -5.62 26.48 -1.15
C LYS A 598 -5.89 26.45 -2.67
N LEU A 599 -5.18 25.61 -3.41
CA LEU A 599 -5.34 25.40 -4.87
C LEU A 599 -6.57 24.54 -5.23
N SER A 600 -7.04 23.66 -4.34
CA SER A 600 -8.31 22.92 -4.53
C SER A 600 -9.54 23.84 -4.50
N ALA A 601 -9.54 24.86 -3.63
CA ALA A 601 -10.58 25.89 -3.60
C ALA A 601 -10.52 26.80 -4.86
N PHE A 602 -9.33 27.00 -5.42
CA PHE A 602 -9.09 27.75 -6.65
C PHE A 602 -9.61 27.02 -7.90
N ALA A 603 -9.43 25.70 -8.01
CA ALA A 603 -9.95 24.90 -9.13
C ALA A 603 -11.49 24.89 -9.21
N SER A 604 -12.17 24.95 -8.06
CA SER A 604 -13.63 25.03 -7.97
C SER A 604 -14.18 26.39 -8.44
N GLN A 605 -13.48 27.50 -8.16
CA GLN A 605 -13.85 28.84 -8.66
C GLN A 605 -13.51 29.03 -10.14
N LEU A 606 -12.41 28.45 -10.64
CA LEU A 606 -12.04 28.52 -12.06
C LEU A 606 -13.08 27.83 -12.96
N SER A 607 -13.66 26.73 -12.49
CA SER A 607 -14.74 25.99 -13.16
C SER A 607 -16.01 26.82 -13.36
N SER A 608 -16.32 27.78 -12.47
CA SER A 608 -17.52 28.61 -12.60
C SER A 608 -17.30 29.81 -13.54
N ILE A 609 -16.07 30.29 -13.66
CA ILE A 609 -15.69 31.42 -14.53
C ILE A 609 -15.58 30.98 -16.00
N LEU A 610 -15.13 29.75 -16.26
CA LEU A 610 -14.99 29.21 -17.61
C LEU A 610 -16.33 28.86 -18.28
N LYS A 611 -17.44 28.84 -17.54
CA LYS A 611 -18.79 28.56 -18.07
C LYS A 611 -19.50 29.78 -18.68
N SER A 612 -18.97 31.00 -18.55
CA SER A 612 -19.65 32.23 -18.96
C SER A 612 -19.15 32.87 -20.26
N TYR A 613 -18.30 32.19 -21.03
CA TYR A 613 -17.72 32.73 -22.27
C TYR A 613 -17.90 31.76 -23.43
N SER A 614 -18.18 32.29 -24.62
CA SER A 614 -18.36 31.56 -25.88
C SER A 614 -17.04 30.94 -26.36
N PHE A 615 -16.59 29.94 -25.63
CA PHE A 615 -15.38 29.14 -25.89
C PHE A 615 -15.60 28.13 -27.04
N GLU A 616 -16.86 27.95 -27.45
CA GLU A 616 -17.29 26.98 -28.47
C GLU A 616 -16.78 27.30 -29.89
N GLU A 617 -16.66 28.59 -30.27
CA GLU A 617 -16.17 28.98 -31.60
C GLU A 617 -14.65 28.82 -31.77
N SER A 618 -13.87 28.91 -30.69
CA SER A 618 -12.41 28.73 -30.73
C SER A 618 -12.00 27.26 -30.66
N ILE A 619 -12.78 26.43 -29.95
CA ILE A 619 -12.64 24.96 -29.94
C ILE A 619 -12.86 24.39 -31.34
N ALA A 620 -13.80 24.94 -32.11
CA ALA A 620 -14.17 24.43 -33.42
C ALA A 620 -13.08 24.62 -34.50
N ASN A 621 -12.19 25.62 -34.34
CA ASN A 621 -11.27 26.04 -35.39
C ASN A 621 -9.79 25.67 -35.16
N ASN A 622 -9.32 25.50 -33.91
CA ASN A 622 -7.95 25.03 -33.58
C ASN A 622 -7.87 24.39 -32.18
N PRO A 623 -8.46 23.20 -31.97
CA PRO A 623 -8.56 22.56 -30.64
C PRO A 623 -7.21 22.14 -30.05
N ASP A 624 -6.24 21.76 -30.89
CA ASP A 624 -4.92 21.29 -30.44
C ASP A 624 -4.07 22.40 -29.83
N GLU A 625 -4.12 23.60 -30.41
CA GLU A 625 -3.37 24.78 -29.96
C GLU A 625 -3.91 25.29 -28.62
N LEU A 626 -5.23 25.25 -28.44
CA LEU A 626 -5.91 25.63 -27.20
C LEU A 626 -5.63 24.62 -26.08
N MET A 627 -5.70 23.32 -26.37
CA MET A 627 -5.40 22.27 -25.39
C MET A 627 -3.92 22.26 -24.99
N LEU A 628 -3.02 22.58 -25.92
CA LEU A 628 -1.60 22.80 -25.64
C LEU A 628 -1.38 24.01 -24.72
N GLN A 629 -2.05 25.14 -24.97
CA GLN A 629 -1.96 26.34 -24.12
C GLN A 629 -2.55 26.10 -22.72
N MET A 630 -3.68 25.40 -22.62
CA MET A 630 -4.35 25.12 -21.34
C MET A 630 -3.61 24.07 -20.50
N CYS A 631 -3.21 22.96 -21.12
CA CYS A 631 -2.73 21.76 -20.44
C CYS A 631 -1.22 21.51 -20.62
N GLY A 632 -0.52 22.29 -21.44
CA GLY A 632 0.94 22.34 -21.54
C GLY A 632 1.62 20.98 -21.74
N LYS A 633 2.67 20.74 -20.95
CA LYS A 633 3.49 19.53 -20.96
C LYS A 633 2.68 18.22 -20.78
N PRO A 634 1.66 18.14 -19.89
CA PRO A 634 0.72 17.01 -19.84
C PRO A 634 0.02 16.68 -21.17
N TYR A 635 -0.43 17.68 -21.94
CA TYR A 635 -1.06 17.45 -23.26
C TYR A 635 -0.07 16.92 -24.29
N LEU A 636 1.15 17.47 -24.32
CA LEU A 636 2.24 17.02 -25.21
C LEU A 636 2.68 15.58 -24.93
N VAL A 637 2.77 15.19 -23.65
CA VAL A 637 3.14 13.82 -23.24
C VAL A 637 2.07 12.81 -23.65
N LEU A 638 0.80 13.19 -23.57
CA LEU A 638 -0.33 12.31 -23.93
C LEU A 638 -0.61 12.28 -25.44
N SER A 639 -0.21 13.31 -26.18
CA SER A 639 -0.40 13.42 -27.64
C SER A 639 0.80 12.91 -28.47
N GLY A 640 1.92 12.54 -27.83
CA GLY A 640 3.08 11.96 -28.50
C GLY A 640 3.94 12.95 -29.30
N TYR A 641 3.73 14.27 -29.12
CA TYR A 641 4.52 15.31 -29.77
C TYR A 641 5.80 15.65 -28.99
N TYR A 642 6.86 16.00 -29.75
CA TYR A 642 8.20 16.34 -29.26
C TYR A 642 8.17 17.51 -28.25
N VAL A 643 8.86 17.35 -27.12
CA VAL A 643 9.02 18.39 -26.10
C VAL A 643 10.18 19.30 -26.51
N ASP A 644 9.88 20.55 -26.82
CA ASP A 644 10.94 21.55 -26.97
C ASP A 644 11.65 21.77 -25.64
N ASN A 645 12.97 21.64 -25.64
CA ASN A 645 13.76 22.02 -24.47
C ASN A 645 13.81 23.55 -24.35
N MET A 646 13.91 24.03 -23.11
CA MET A 646 14.28 25.42 -22.86
C MET A 646 15.68 25.65 -23.44
N ASP A 647 15.82 26.69 -24.25
CA ASP A 647 17.06 26.99 -24.94
C ASP A 647 17.26 28.50 -25.15
N ALA A 648 18.50 28.87 -25.45
CA ALA A 648 18.85 30.20 -25.93
C ALA A 648 19.30 30.08 -27.37
N GLY A 649 18.76 30.91 -28.24
CA GLY A 649 19.02 30.87 -29.68
C GLY A 649 19.37 32.24 -30.24
N VAL A 650 19.77 32.24 -31.52
CA VAL A 650 20.03 33.46 -32.29
C VAL A 650 19.33 33.31 -33.63
N PHE A 651 18.65 34.36 -34.08
CA PHE A 651 17.99 34.41 -35.37
C PHE A 651 18.29 35.74 -36.06
N GLY A 652 18.68 35.71 -37.34
CA GLY A 652 19.05 36.89 -38.11
C GLY A 652 20.25 36.62 -39.03
N THR A 653 20.76 37.67 -39.68
CA THR A 653 21.81 37.57 -40.70
C THR A 653 23.15 38.20 -40.30
N GLY A 654 23.27 38.80 -39.10
CA GLY A 654 24.50 39.41 -38.59
C GLY A 654 24.26 40.52 -37.55
N GLU A 655 25.33 41.15 -37.05
CA GLU A 655 25.26 42.28 -36.11
C GLU A 655 25.65 43.59 -36.81
N PHE A 656 25.04 44.72 -36.45
CA PHE A 656 25.52 46.04 -36.86
C PHE A 656 26.66 46.49 -35.93
N GLY A 657 27.84 45.93 -36.15
CA GLY A 657 29.06 46.24 -35.40
C GLY A 657 29.22 45.51 -34.06
N ASN A 658 30.26 45.88 -33.30
CA ASN A 658 30.67 45.18 -32.08
C ASN A 658 30.10 45.78 -30.78
N HIS A 659 29.24 46.81 -30.88
CA HIS A 659 28.80 47.58 -29.72
C HIS A 659 27.30 47.51 -29.44
N VAL A 660 26.50 46.84 -30.28
CA VAL A 660 25.05 46.72 -30.04
C VAL A 660 24.60 45.27 -30.22
N ARG A 661 23.76 44.78 -29.31
CA ARG A 661 23.08 43.47 -29.42
C ARG A 661 21.60 43.66 -29.14
N VAL A 662 20.76 42.89 -29.84
CA VAL A 662 19.32 42.87 -29.56
C VAL A 662 18.94 41.52 -28.98
N THR A 663 18.17 41.53 -27.89
CA THR A 663 17.74 40.33 -27.21
C THR A 663 16.24 40.31 -26.98
N ALA A 664 15.64 39.12 -26.86
CA ALA A 664 14.19 38.98 -26.65
C ALA A 664 13.81 37.85 -25.67
N ILE A 665 12.73 38.05 -24.91
CA ILE A 665 12.09 36.99 -24.10
C ILE A 665 10.55 37.11 -24.13
N ASN A 666 9.90 35.97 -24.36
CA ASN A 666 8.45 35.88 -24.51
C ASN A 666 7.68 35.64 -23.19
N GLY A 667 6.36 35.78 -23.30
CA GLY A 667 5.36 35.69 -22.24
C GLY A 667 4.90 34.28 -21.83
N VAL A 668 3.79 34.21 -21.07
CA VAL A 668 3.10 32.96 -20.71
C VAL A 668 2.43 32.32 -21.94
N LEU A 669 2.07 31.03 -21.86
CA LEU A 669 1.40 30.29 -22.93
C LEU A 669 2.24 30.16 -24.22
N ASN A 670 3.55 30.31 -24.08
CA ASN A 670 4.48 30.37 -25.20
C ASN A 670 4.66 29.01 -25.88
N ILE A 671 4.45 28.99 -27.20
CA ILE A 671 4.81 27.89 -28.08
C ILE A 671 5.95 28.32 -29.00
N ARG A 672 6.82 27.37 -29.42
CA ARG A 672 8.03 27.72 -30.18
C ARG A 672 7.73 28.47 -31.48
N LYS A 673 6.62 28.13 -32.14
CA LYS A 673 6.14 28.83 -33.35
C LYS A 673 5.95 30.33 -33.11
N GLU A 674 5.19 30.71 -32.09
CA GLU A 674 4.94 32.12 -31.75
C GLU A 674 6.23 32.86 -31.33
N CYS A 675 7.13 32.16 -30.64
CA CYS A 675 8.45 32.70 -30.31
C CYS A 675 9.25 33.01 -31.59
N ILE A 676 9.32 32.07 -32.53
CA ILE A 676 10.02 32.25 -33.81
C ILE A 676 9.41 33.41 -34.60
N GLU A 677 8.09 33.47 -34.76
CA GLU A 677 7.39 34.54 -35.49
C GLU A 677 7.68 35.93 -34.88
N THR A 678 7.75 36.01 -33.56
CA THR A 678 8.11 37.23 -32.83
C THR A 678 9.55 37.65 -33.16
N ILE A 679 10.48 36.71 -33.11
CA ILE A 679 11.91 36.98 -33.32
C ILE A 679 12.18 37.34 -34.78
N GLU A 680 11.51 36.68 -35.73
CA GLU A 680 11.51 37.01 -37.15
C GLU A 680 11.02 38.45 -37.40
N THR A 681 9.94 38.83 -36.72
CA THR A 681 9.39 40.19 -36.80
C THR A 681 10.38 41.23 -36.24
N LEU A 682 11.01 40.96 -35.09
CA LEU A 682 12.02 41.84 -34.51
C LEU A 682 13.24 41.95 -35.43
N SER A 683 13.77 40.83 -35.93
CA SER A 683 14.91 40.83 -36.84
C SER A 683 14.61 41.64 -38.10
N SER A 684 13.50 41.35 -38.78
CA SER A 684 13.12 42.02 -40.03
C SER A 684 12.91 43.52 -39.86
N THR A 685 12.27 43.97 -38.78
CA THR A 685 12.06 45.40 -38.49
C THR A 685 13.34 46.14 -38.10
N HIS A 686 14.36 45.42 -37.62
CA HIS A 686 15.66 45.99 -37.21
C HIS A 686 16.75 45.79 -38.28
N GLY A 687 16.36 45.63 -39.55
CA GLY A 687 17.29 45.51 -40.67
C GLY A 687 17.90 44.13 -40.86
N GLY A 688 17.27 43.09 -40.33
CA GLY A 688 17.69 41.69 -40.48
C GLY A 688 18.77 41.25 -39.49
N ILE A 689 19.04 42.04 -38.45
CA ILE A 689 20.09 41.72 -37.46
C ILE A 689 19.74 40.51 -36.60
N ASN A 690 20.77 39.98 -35.95
CA ASN A 690 20.68 38.94 -34.97
C ASN A 690 19.87 39.40 -33.75
N ILE A 691 18.86 38.60 -33.43
CA ILE A 691 18.09 38.68 -32.19
C ILE A 691 18.46 37.47 -31.35
N HIS A 692 19.06 37.69 -30.18
CA HIS A 692 19.40 36.62 -29.24
C HIS A 692 18.23 36.42 -28.28
N TYR A 693 17.63 35.24 -28.27
CA TYR A 693 16.41 35.00 -27.54
C TYR A 693 16.55 33.86 -26.54
N VAL A 694 15.69 33.89 -25.52
CA VAL A 694 15.50 32.76 -24.61
C VAL A 694 14.09 32.21 -24.82
N PHE A 695 14.00 30.95 -25.20
CA PHE A 695 12.74 30.23 -25.33
C PHE A 695 12.55 29.27 -24.15
N TYR A 696 11.31 29.25 -23.65
CA TYR A 696 10.85 28.26 -22.69
C TYR A 696 9.43 27.83 -23.09
N PRO A 697 9.12 26.52 -23.08
CA PRO A 697 7.80 26.02 -23.40
C PRO A 697 6.81 26.29 -22.26
N THR A 698 5.54 26.52 -22.59
CA THR A 698 4.44 26.56 -21.61
C THR A 698 4.33 25.24 -20.84
N GLU A 699 4.20 25.32 -19.51
CA GLU A 699 3.85 24.15 -18.67
C GLU A 699 2.34 24.03 -18.43
N GLY A 700 1.55 24.87 -19.11
CA GLY A 700 0.12 24.96 -18.95
C GLY A 700 -0.26 26.21 -18.15
N TRP A 701 -1.42 26.75 -18.48
CA TRP A 701 -1.86 28.07 -18.03
C TRP A 701 -1.75 28.29 -16.51
N ALA A 702 -2.18 27.32 -15.70
CA ALA A 702 -2.16 27.42 -14.25
C ALA A 702 -0.73 27.45 -13.67
N ILE A 703 0.18 26.67 -14.25
CA ILE A 703 1.57 26.55 -13.79
C ILE A 703 2.36 27.80 -14.18
N ASP A 704 2.17 28.32 -15.39
CA ASP A 704 2.82 29.53 -15.86
C ASP A 704 2.40 30.77 -15.04
N ILE A 705 1.11 30.90 -14.69
CA ILE A 705 0.63 31.96 -13.78
C ILE A 705 1.20 31.78 -12.37
N PHE A 706 1.27 30.55 -11.86
CA PHE A 706 1.84 30.29 -10.55
C PHE A 706 3.32 30.68 -10.49
N LYS A 707 4.10 30.31 -11.51
CA LYS A 707 5.50 30.73 -11.69
C LYS A 707 5.61 32.26 -11.73
N ALA A 708 4.67 32.95 -12.38
CA ALA A 708 4.60 34.42 -12.40
C ALA A 708 4.43 35.01 -11.00
N ALA A 709 3.56 34.43 -10.18
CA ALA A 709 3.28 34.92 -8.84
C ALA A 709 4.49 34.75 -7.91
N ILE A 710 5.13 33.57 -7.92
CA ILE A 710 6.29 33.31 -7.05
C ILE A 710 7.58 33.99 -7.54
N ALA A 711 7.68 34.30 -8.84
CA ALA A 711 8.77 35.12 -9.39
C ALA A 711 8.77 36.53 -8.72
N LYS A 712 7.60 37.15 -8.52
CA LYS A 712 7.50 38.40 -7.74
C LYS A 712 7.87 38.26 -6.25
N TRP A 713 7.98 37.04 -5.73
CA TRP A 713 8.47 36.74 -4.38
C TRP A 713 9.97 36.38 -4.35
N GLY A 714 10.71 36.67 -5.43
CA GLY A 714 12.16 36.48 -5.50
C GLY A 714 12.60 35.08 -5.95
N TYR A 715 11.67 34.25 -6.44
CA TYR A 715 12.05 32.96 -7.02
C TYR A 715 12.75 33.16 -8.37
N VAL A 716 14.02 32.78 -8.45
CA VAL A 716 14.85 32.85 -9.66
C VAL A 716 14.71 31.55 -10.46
N SER A 717 13.93 31.59 -11.53
CA SER A 717 13.68 30.43 -12.39
C SER A 717 14.86 30.08 -13.32
N PRO A 718 14.94 28.84 -13.86
CA PRO A 718 15.99 28.46 -14.82
C PRO A 718 16.08 29.40 -16.02
N GLN A 719 14.96 29.86 -16.57
CA GLN A 719 14.93 30.82 -17.68
C GLN A 719 15.47 32.20 -17.30
N VAL A 720 15.29 32.64 -16.05
CA VAL A 720 15.92 33.86 -15.54
C VAL A 720 17.44 33.71 -15.49
N LYS A 721 17.93 32.56 -15.02
CA LYS A 721 19.38 32.27 -15.00
C LYS A 721 19.95 32.19 -16.41
N LEU A 722 19.23 31.57 -17.34
CA LEU A 722 19.65 31.48 -18.74
C LEU A 722 19.67 32.86 -19.42
N LEU A 723 18.67 33.71 -19.17
CA LEU A 723 18.64 35.09 -19.68
C LEU A 723 19.82 35.91 -19.17
N ALA A 724 20.08 35.89 -17.85
CA ALA A 724 21.23 36.57 -17.26
C ALA A 724 22.56 36.04 -17.82
N HIS A 725 22.66 34.72 -18.03
CA HIS A 725 23.84 34.10 -18.65
C HIS A 725 24.03 34.57 -20.11
N THR A 726 22.97 34.62 -20.90
CA THR A 726 22.98 35.12 -22.28
C THR A 726 23.46 36.57 -22.34
N TRP A 727 22.95 37.44 -21.49
CA TRP A 727 23.41 38.83 -21.43
C TRP A 727 24.89 38.95 -21.06
N ARG A 728 25.36 38.21 -20.06
CA ARG A 728 26.78 38.23 -19.69
C ARG A 728 27.69 37.81 -20.82
N ARG A 729 27.32 36.74 -21.54
CA ARG A 729 28.07 36.29 -22.71
C ARG A 729 28.16 37.40 -23.76
N LEU A 730 27.04 38.05 -24.07
CA LEU A 730 27.02 39.16 -25.03
C LEU A 730 27.82 40.37 -24.57
N ILE A 731 27.77 40.72 -23.28
CA ILE A 731 28.58 41.79 -22.70
C ILE A 731 30.07 41.45 -22.81
N GLN A 732 30.46 40.20 -22.53
CA GLN A 732 31.84 39.74 -22.70
C GLN A 732 32.28 39.80 -24.18
N ASP A 733 31.42 39.38 -25.10
CA ASP A 733 31.68 39.47 -26.56
C ASP A 733 31.89 40.93 -27.03
N MET A 734 31.32 41.91 -26.31
CA MET A 734 31.51 43.34 -26.55
C MET A 734 32.69 43.95 -25.77
N GLY A 735 33.56 43.13 -25.15
CA GLY A 735 34.74 43.60 -24.42
C GLY A 735 34.51 43.83 -22.92
N GLY A 736 33.43 43.28 -22.35
CA GLY A 736 33.05 43.46 -20.95
C GLY A 736 32.31 44.78 -20.70
N SER A 737 32.02 45.08 -19.43
CA SER A 737 31.24 46.27 -19.06
C SER A 737 31.90 47.61 -19.39
N ASP A 738 33.21 47.60 -19.62
CA ASP A 738 34.00 48.78 -19.98
C ASP A 738 34.14 48.95 -21.50
N GLY A 739 33.66 47.98 -22.31
CA GLY A 739 33.75 47.98 -23.77
C GLY A 739 32.77 48.92 -24.48
N GLY A 740 31.93 49.65 -23.73
CA GLY A 740 31.00 50.66 -24.26
C GLY A 740 29.82 50.09 -25.06
N GLY A 741 29.58 48.78 -25.00
CA GLY A 741 28.48 48.12 -25.71
C GLY A 741 27.10 48.34 -25.07
N THR A 742 26.04 48.09 -25.84
CA THR A 742 24.64 48.25 -25.44
C THR A 742 23.81 47.04 -25.86
N ILE A 743 22.92 46.59 -24.99
CA ILE A 743 21.92 45.55 -25.25
C ILE A 743 20.54 46.21 -25.29
N ILE A 744 19.81 46.06 -26.40
CA ILE A 744 18.40 46.42 -26.47
C ILE A 744 17.59 45.15 -26.25
N HIS A 745 16.82 45.10 -25.16
CA HIS A 745 16.10 43.92 -24.73
C HIS A 745 14.58 44.10 -24.85
N TYR A 746 13.95 43.24 -25.64
CA TYR A 746 12.51 43.17 -25.80
C TYR A 746 11.91 42.13 -24.87
N ALA A 747 10.93 42.53 -24.05
CA ALA A 747 10.24 41.64 -23.14
C ALA A 747 8.72 41.73 -23.33
N HIS A 748 8.05 40.57 -23.29
CA HIS A 748 6.60 40.47 -23.39
C HIS A 748 5.99 39.72 -22.22
N SER A 749 4.85 40.21 -21.73
CA SER A 749 4.07 39.66 -20.62
C SER A 749 4.94 39.29 -19.40
N ILE A 750 4.87 38.07 -18.88
CA ILE A 750 5.73 37.60 -17.77
C ILE A 750 7.24 37.67 -18.10
N GLY A 751 7.60 37.72 -19.39
CA GLY A 751 8.98 37.96 -19.84
C GLY A 751 9.58 39.20 -19.17
N GLY A 752 8.79 40.25 -18.95
CA GLY A 752 9.24 41.43 -18.19
C GLY A 752 9.59 41.11 -16.73
N THR A 753 8.81 40.27 -16.06
CA THR A 753 9.14 39.83 -14.69
C THR A 753 10.44 39.03 -14.68
N ASN A 754 10.64 38.16 -15.67
CA ASN A 754 11.91 37.42 -15.82
C ASN A 754 13.09 38.38 -16.09
N THR A 755 12.89 39.40 -16.92
CA THR A 755 13.87 40.48 -17.18
C THR A 755 14.24 41.22 -15.88
N SER A 756 13.24 41.55 -15.05
CA SER A 756 13.47 42.23 -13.77
C SER A 756 14.26 41.37 -12.78
N LEU A 757 13.99 40.07 -12.68
CA LEU A 757 14.73 39.18 -11.80
C LEU A 757 16.13 38.85 -12.34
N ALA A 758 16.28 38.77 -13.66
CA ALA A 758 17.58 38.56 -14.28
C ALA A 758 18.52 39.73 -13.99
N LEU A 759 17.97 40.95 -13.88
CA LEU A 759 18.72 42.14 -13.46
C LEU A 759 19.36 41.97 -12.07
N GLU A 760 18.66 41.35 -11.11
CA GLU A 760 19.19 41.10 -9.76
C GLU A 760 20.46 40.24 -9.79
N LEU A 761 20.57 39.38 -10.80
CA LEU A 761 21.74 38.55 -11.03
C LEU A 761 22.89 39.29 -11.71
N MET A 762 22.70 40.48 -12.27
CA MET A 762 23.74 41.24 -12.98
C MET A 762 24.43 42.26 -12.06
N SER A 763 25.67 42.62 -12.33
CA SER A 763 26.40 43.70 -11.63
C SER A 763 25.93 45.09 -12.06
N PRO A 764 26.06 46.14 -11.22
CA PRO A 764 25.60 47.49 -11.57
C PRO A 764 26.14 48.05 -12.89
N ALA A 765 27.36 47.68 -13.29
CA ALA A 765 27.95 48.09 -14.56
C ALA A 765 27.31 47.37 -15.75
N GLU A 766 27.12 46.05 -15.65
CA GLU A 766 26.42 45.25 -16.66
C GLU A 766 24.95 45.69 -16.85
N ARG A 767 24.26 46.04 -15.75
CA ARG A 767 22.87 46.50 -15.77
C ARG A 767 22.66 47.75 -16.64
N LYS A 768 23.61 48.70 -16.58
CA LYS A 768 23.56 49.95 -17.35
C LYS A 768 23.70 49.77 -18.85
N MET A 769 24.27 48.65 -19.30
CA MET A 769 24.36 48.33 -20.72
C MET A 769 23.02 47.85 -21.29
N ILE A 770 22.05 47.48 -20.45
CA ILE A 770 20.80 46.86 -20.90
C ILE A 770 19.68 47.91 -20.91
N HIS A 771 19.14 48.17 -22.10
CA HIS A 771 18.01 49.05 -22.35
C HIS A 771 16.79 48.22 -22.70
N VAL A 772 15.71 48.36 -21.93
CA VAL A 772 14.55 47.47 -22.00
C VAL A 772 13.38 48.15 -22.68
N VAL A 773 12.77 47.43 -23.62
CA VAL A 773 11.46 47.75 -24.17
C VAL A 773 10.49 46.65 -23.77
N THR A 774 9.42 47.01 -23.08
CA THR A 774 8.36 46.08 -22.71
C THR A 774 7.11 46.33 -23.54
N VAL A 775 6.43 45.24 -23.90
CA VAL A 775 5.13 45.27 -24.57
C VAL A 775 4.13 44.39 -23.82
N GLY A 776 2.92 44.88 -23.60
CA GLY A 776 1.86 44.14 -22.89
C GLY A 776 1.53 44.69 -21.50
N THR A 777 0.25 44.57 -21.11
CA THR A 777 -0.25 45.04 -19.81
C THR A 777 0.40 44.35 -18.60
N ALA A 778 0.88 43.12 -18.77
CA ALA A 778 1.50 42.30 -17.71
C ALA A 778 3.00 42.59 -17.48
N THR A 779 3.60 43.50 -18.26
CA THR A 779 5.06 43.62 -18.46
C THR A 779 5.66 44.93 -17.93
N VAL A 780 4.89 45.74 -17.19
CA VAL A 780 5.35 47.10 -16.84
C VAL A 780 6.49 47.05 -15.81
N LEU A 781 7.65 47.54 -16.23
CA LEU A 781 8.86 47.58 -15.42
C LEU A 781 9.17 49.00 -14.93
N PRO A 782 9.57 49.17 -13.65
CA PRO A 782 10.09 50.43 -13.16
C PRO A 782 11.52 50.64 -13.65
N ASN A 783 11.92 51.92 -13.82
CA ASN A 783 13.30 52.26 -14.19
C ASN A 783 14.22 52.19 -12.96
N GLN A 784 14.68 50.98 -12.65
CA GLN A 784 15.47 50.66 -11.44
C GLN A 784 16.79 49.94 -11.79
N GLY A 785 17.67 50.64 -12.52
CA GLY A 785 19.07 50.20 -12.70
C GLY A 785 19.42 49.70 -14.11
N PHE A 786 18.44 49.55 -15.00
CA PHE A 786 18.69 49.44 -16.44
C PHE A 786 19.25 50.76 -17.02
N GLY A 787 19.85 50.73 -18.21
CA GLY A 787 20.27 51.93 -18.94
C GLY A 787 19.08 52.81 -19.33
N SER A 788 17.98 52.19 -19.76
CA SER A 788 16.65 52.82 -19.88
C SER A 788 15.55 51.76 -19.90
N VAL A 789 14.32 52.13 -19.57
CA VAL A 789 13.13 51.27 -19.68
C VAL A 789 12.04 52.04 -20.41
N VAL A 790 11.38 51.44 -21.38
CA VAL A 790 10.17 52.01 -22.02
C VAL A 790 9.08 50.95 -22.04
N ASN A 791 7.90 51.29 -21.53
CA ASN A 791 6.77 50.36 -21.43
C ASN A 791 5.66 50.73 -22.43
N TYR A 792 5.29 49.81 -23.32
CA TYR A 792 4.19 49.98 -24.27
C TYR A 792 3.00 49.09 -23.92
N ILE A 793 1.80 49.67 -23.90
CA ILE A 793 0.56 48.95 -23.59
C ILE A 793 -0.49 49.25 -24.66
N SER A 794 -1.03 48.22 -25.32
CA SER A 794 -2.21 48.41 -26.17
C SER A 794 -3.43 48.74 -25.33
N LYS A 795 -4.20 49.77 -25.74
CA LYS A 795 -5.51 50.09 -25.12
C LYS A 795 -6.55 48.98 -25.32
N ARG A 796 -6.28 48.02 -26.22
CA ARG A 796 -7.11 46.85 -26.52
C ARG A 796 -6.59 45.57 -25.86
N ASP A 797 -5.48 45.62 -25.13
CA ASP A 797 -4.96 44.49 -24.35
C ASP A 797 -5.75 44.34 -23.04
N GLY A 798 -6.68 43.39 -23.03
CA GLY A 798 -7.64 43.15 -21.95
C GLY A 798 -7.23 42.09 -20.94
N VAL A 799 -6.01 41.55 -20.99
CA VAL A 799 -5.55 40.50 -20.04
C VAL A 799 -5.64 40.99 -18.58
N SER A 800 -5.33 42.25 -18.33
CA SER A 800 -5.50 42.88 -17.01
C SER A 800 -6.97 43.04 -16.56
N ARG A 801 -7.94 43.02 -17.50
CA ARG A 801 -9.38 43.21 -17.24
C ARG A 801 -10.16 41.91 -17.05
N VAL A 802 -9.78 40.85 -17.77
CA VAL A 802 -10.44 39.54 -17.72
C VAL A 802 -10.11 38.78 -16.43
N VAL A 803 -8.96 39.07 -15.81
CA VAL A 803 -8.50 38.34 -14.63
C VAL A 803 -8.58 39.23 -13.38
N THR A 804 -9.79 39.46 -12.88
CA THR A 804 -10.06 40.44 -11.80
C THR A 804 -9.32 40.13 -10.48
N PHE A 805 -9.04 38.85 -10.18
CA PHE A 805 -8.27 38.41 -9.01
C PHE A 805 -6.74 38.49 -9.21
N VAL A 806 -6.27 38.57 -10.47
CA VAL A 806 -4.85 38.65 -10.85
C VAL A 806 -4.47 40.06 -11.30
N SER A 807 -5.43 40.99 -11.24
CA SER A 807 -5.18 42.44 -11.38
C SER A 807 -4.01 42.87 -10.50
N SER A 808 -3.88 42.37 -9.26
CA SER A 808 -2.73 42.66 -8.37
C SER A 808 -1.39 42.06 -8.83
N VAL A 809 -1.38 40.92 -9.52
CA VAL A 809 -0.18 40.24 -10.05
C VAL A 809 0.29 40.89 -11.35
N PHE A 810 -0.62 41.41 -12.16
CA PHE A 810 -0.31 42.14 -13.40
C PHE A 810 -0.33 43.67 -13.24
N ASN A 811 -0.72 44.18 -12.07
CA ASN A 811 -0.68 45.60 -11.79
C ASN A 811 0.79 46.06 -11.79
N PRO A 812 1.07 47.21 -12.44
CA PRO A 812 2.38 47.82 -12.36
C PRO A 812 2.75 48.07 -10.88
N PRO A 813 4.01 47.89 -10.47
CA PRO A 813 4.45 48.31 -9.15
C PRO A 813 4.14 49.81 -8.97
N ALA A 814 3.92 50.25 -7.72
CA ALA A 814 3.50 51.62 -7.40
C ALA A 814 4.44 52.73 -7.92
N ASN A 815 5.64 52.35 -8.39
CA ASN A 815 6.71 53.23 -8.89
C ASN A 815 7.04 52.99 -10.38
N ALA A 816 6.15 52.34 -11.14
CA ALA A 816 6.36 52.12 -12.58
C ALA A 816 6.34 53.44 -13.37
N GLU A 817 7.17 53.53 -14.41
CA GLU A 817 7.08 54.65 -15.35
C GLU A 817 5.72 54.64 -16.08
N THR A 818 5.22 55.82 -16.44
CA THR A 818 3.92 55.95 -17.12
C THR A 818 3.99 55.21 -18.46
N PRO A 819 3.20 54.15 -18.68
CA PRO A 819 3.27 53.39 -19.91
C PRO A 819 2.76 54.21 -21.10
N VAL A 820 3.37 54.00 -22.26
CA VAL A 820 2.93 54.57 -23.53
C VAL A 820 1.77 53.72 -24.05
N TYR A 821 0.57 54.28 -23.99
CA TYR A 821 -0.62 53.60 -24.49
C TYR A 821 -0.73 53.72 -26.02
N VAL A 822 -0.87 52.60 -26.71
CA VAL A 822 -0.96 52.51 -28.18
C VAL A 822 -2.30 51.92 -28.65
N GLY A 823 -2.77 52.31 -29.85
CA GLY A 823 -4.05 51.86 -30.43
C GLY A 823 -5.26 52.78 -30.17
N SER A 824 -6.31 52.66 -30.99
CA SER A 824 -7.57 53.42 -30.88
C SER A 824 -8.67 52.65 -30.12
N HIS A 825 -9.57 53.37 -29.46
CA HIS A 825 -10.79 52.78 -28.86
C HIS A 825 -11.79 52.45 -29.97
N LEU A 826 -11.84 51.19 -30.38
CA LEU A 826 -12.95 50.64 -31.17
C LEU A 826 -13.30 49.24 -30.63
N ASP A 827 -14.59 49.04 -30.38
CA ASP A 827 -15.19 47.83 -29.81
C ASP A 827 -14.79 46.57 -30.58
N GLY A 828 -14.34 45.55 -29.84
CA GLY A 828 -13.87 44.26 -30.33
C GLY A 828 -13.20 43.46 -29.20
N LEU A 829 -13.20 42.13 -29.29
CA LEU A 829 -12.84 41.19 -28.23
C LEU A 829 -11.49 41.48 -27.52
N PRO A 830 -11.38 41.33 -26.18
CA PRO A 830 -10.29 41.91 -25.38
C PRO A 830 -8.94 41.19 -25.43
N ILE A 831 -8.77 40.16 -26.27
CA ILE A 831 -7.56 39.31 -26.29
C ILE A 831 -6.77 39.48 -27.61
N ILE A 832 -7.37 40.09 -28.64
CA ILE A 832 -6.81 40.15 -30.01
C ILE A 832 -5.45 40.89 -30.08
N ASP A 833 -5.23 41.87 -29.21
CA ASP A 833 -4.02 42.70 -29.22
C ASP A 833 -2.95 42.26 -28.20
N HIS A 834 -3.11 41.12 -27.50
CA HIS A 834 -2.16 40.72 -26.45
C HIS A 834 -0.86 40.11 -26.99
N LEU A 835 -0.92 39.39 -28.12
CA LEU A 835 0.26 38.75 -28.72
C LEU A 835 1.20 39.80 -29.33
N MET A 836 2.51 39.61 -29.17
CA MET A 836 3.52 40.50 -29.77
C MET A 836 3.42 40.61 -31.29
N THR A 837 2.97 39.56 -31.95
CA THR A 837 2.76 39.49 -33.40
C THR A 837 1.47 40.19 -33.86
N GLY A 838 0.63 40.63 -32.92
CA GLY A 838 -0.60 41.38 -33.19
C GLY A 838 -0.31 42.71 -33.89
N GLU A 839 -1.27 43.16 -34.70
CA GLU A 839 -1.11 44.32 -35.59
C GLU A 839 -0.65 45.59 -34.86
N THR A 840 -1.17 45.83 -33.65
CA THR A 840 -0.79 47.00 -32.83
C THR A 840 0.67 46.95 -32.39
N TYR A 841 1.13 45.83 -31.82
CA TYR A 841 2.52 45.72 -31.36
C TYR A 841 3.52 45.58 -32.51
N ARG A 842 3.11 44.97 -33.63
CA ARG A 842 3.93 44.94 -34.86
C ARG A 842 4.26 46.35 -35.36
N ARG A 843 3.30 47.29 -35.31
CA ARG A 843 3.55 48.71 -35.66
C ARG A 843 4.51 49.39 -34.68
N VAL A 844 4.40 49.08 -33.39
CA VAL A 844 5.36 49.57 -32.38
C VAL A 844 6.76 49.04 -32.68
N MET A 845 6.90 47.74 -32.98
CA MET A 845 8.18 47.14 -33.36
C MET A 845 8.75 47.77 -34.63
N ALA A 846 7.94 48.03 -35.64
CA ALA A 846 8.39 48.69 -36.88
C ALA A 846 8.91 50.11 -36.60
N MET A 847 8.19 50.90 -35.79
CA MET A 847 8.62 52.25 -35.38
C MET A 847 9.93 52.22 -34.59
N LEU A 848 10.07 51.27 -33.65
CA LEU A 848 11.30 51.10 -32.87
C LEU A 848 12.45 50.62 -33.75
N GLY A 849 12.18 49.73 -34.71
CA GLY A 849 13.12 49.28 -35.72
C GLY A 849 13.64 50.42 -36.60
N GLU A 850 12.77 51.33 -37.05
CA GLU A 850 13.22 52.54 -37.76
C GLU A 850 14.11 53.44 -36.89
N SER A 851 13.74 53.62 -35.62
CA SER A 851 14.54 54.40 -34.67
C SER A 851 15.90 53.74 -34.41
N PHE A 852 15.91 52.41 -34.29
CA PHE A 852 17.11 51.60 -34.16
C PHE A 852 18.02 51.77 -35.38
N LEU A 853 17.49 51.64 -36.59
CA LEU A 853 18.25 51.78 -37.83
C LEU A 853 18.82 53.19 -38.02
N ARG A 854 18.11 54.24 -37.59
CA ARG A 854 18.64 55.61 -37.57
C ARG A 854 19.81 55.80 -36.60
N SER A 855 19.81 55.06 -35.49
CA SER A 855 20.78 55.23 -34.40
C SER A 855 21.98 54.30 -34.51
N TYR A 856 21.79 53.11 -35.09
CA TYR A 856 22.79 52.03 -35.08
C TYR A 856 22.92 51.30 -36.43
N GLY A 857 22.06 51.60 -37.40
CA GLY A 857 22.11 50.96 -38.72
C GLY A 857 23.33 51.36 -39.55
N PRO A 858 23.55 50.74 -40.72
CA PRO A 858 24.72 50.96 -41.56
C PRO A 858 24.88 52.41 -42.08
N ASN A 859 23.81 53.21 -42.04
CA ASN A 859 23.80 54.63 -42.42
C ASN A 859 23.65 55.57 -41.21
N ALA A 860 23.79 55.05 -39.98
CA ALA A 860 23.75 55.87 -38.78
C ALA A 860 24.97 56.81 -38.74
N PRO A 861 24.83 58.07 -38.29
CA PRO A 861 25.97 58.92 -38.04
C PRO A 861 26.90 58.23 -37.02
N VAL A 862 28.20 58.21 -37.30
CA VAL A 862 29.22 57.68 -36.36
C VAL A 862 29.06 58.44 -35.03
N PRO A 863 29.05 57.75 -33.87
CA PRO A 863 28.71 58.35 -32.59
C PRO A 863 29.54 59.57 -32.22
#